data_AF-T0PVU1-F1
#
_entry.id   AF-T0PVU1-F1
#
_cell.length_a   1.000
_cell.length_b   1.000
_cell.length_c   1.000
_cell.angle_alpha   90.00
_cell.angle_beta   90.00
_cell.angle_gamma   90.00
#
_symmetry.space_group_name_H-M   'P 1'
#
loop_
_entity.id
_entity.type
_entity.pdbx_description
1 polymer ?
#
loop_
_entity_poly.entity_id
_entity_poly.type
_entity_poly.pdbx_seq_one_letter_code
_entity_poly.pdbx_strand_id
1 'polypeptide(L)'
;MTRRGSGMGSVIVKGGMRGLAHRGYGYAKNIAGFLVILLILMDALVNNWTLGNYLGGGYFFLTPLGSVQNARQLETKYSYMRGFSIKNLSNMGQWMSNFTIINFVEKSDRLYAITAGEYPLTPTMVLCPVFQGVYGNVDVSKKVKLALAADATTYYRGNMLTHVFTDDASVDMATPNMRSADVLARGYLPGQTTVDKRFTRDFAIANTSSEQTQIVPYFRILSRNYCTGCDPVAELGYSTCQFKMVYDDAAKTLTVSSSAFVPGSTYKLGFTVLNSVFGQVAIVIKLIAILFAVAGYLAGRRTIQWLEVDPAKPDSMLTKVLRMVVPKYFPYQSDALSYDMFMYNSDIFVLLYTFSVLLDVQNSLQHTRNVNLYNALSPSALVSIEMFSLSLRLLWGNLAILKLCKLLWNLLGIASYNGQSTTMGFFNFSSVTYLYLSAILLFFVPSLIEYNNSVSVDIANAIEPIDGICVEVINGSYLRVAPYVIYALVLNIFVVILVDHGINYKYFKMLRKNSLARQAVYNSTSIICDFLWGIETRANLNGAEGAIVVVRARRLSTLQWFFMCHLTCFCLPAKDLLIRKKSTLQVKTTLRSMKGSSVRDASMAEASTNATANADESTETMCLLVQDWDRNIHLLDHSLTEVTSLVYNIKVLKNTTVTIR
;
A
#
# COMPACT_ATOMS: atom_id res chain seq x y z
N MET A 1 15.60 -18.90 12.46
CA MET A 1 16.93 -18.96 13.08
C MET A 1 16.85 -18.45 14.52
N THR A 2 17.37 -19.24 15.44
CA THR A 2 17.18 -19.24 16.90
C THR A 2 17.60 -17.96 17.62
N ARG A 3 16.64 -17.30 18.30
CA ARG A 3 16.86 -16.26 19.33
C ARG A 3 17.65 -16.87 20.50
N ARG A 4 18.96 -16.67 20.57
CA ARG A 4 19.72 -16.81 21.82
C ARG A 4 19.55 -15.53 22.62
N GLY A 5 18.60 -15.55 23.56
CA GLY A 5 18.41 -14.46 24.53
C GLY A 5 19.64 -14.34 25.41
N SER A 6 20.34 -13.20 25.33
CA SER A 6 21.35 -12.83 26.30
C SER A 6 20.66 -12.36 27.59
N GLY A 7 20.86 -13.09 28.67
CA GLY A 7 20.28 -12.81 29.98
C GLY A 7 20.80 -11.52 30.61
N MET A 8 19.86 -10.73 31.11
CA MET A 8 19.80 -10.12 32.44
C MET A 8 18.67 -9.08 32.38
N GLY A 9 17.60 -9.30 33.14
CA GLY A 9 16.38 -8.47 33.13
C GLY A 9 15.06 -9.22 32.90
N SER A 10 15.00 -10.53 33.18
CA SER A 10 13.74 -11.28 33.17
C SER A 10 13.80 -12.40 34.21
N VAL A 11 13.94 -12.00 35.48
CA VAL A 11 13.47 -12.83 36.59
C VAL A 11 12.14 -12.23 37.01
N ILE A 12 11.08 -12.59 36.29
CA ILE A 12 9.78 -13.04 36.83
C ILE A 12 8.97 -13.54 35.61
N VAL A 13 8.24 -14.65 35.81
CA VAL A 13 7.43 -15.42 34.84
C VAL A 13 8.18 -16.49 34.02
N LYS A 14 8.88 -17.39 34.70
CA LYS A 14 9.00 -18.78 34.22
C LYS A 14 7.80 -19.56 34.76
N GLY A 15 6.92 -20.04 33.87
CA GLY A 15 6.00 -21.16 34.18
C GLY A 15 4.49 -20.90 34.23
N GLY A 16 3.96 -19.71 33.87
CA GLY A 16 2.52 -19.43 33.89
C GLY A 16 1.88 -19.23 32.51
N MET A 17 0.55 -19.37 32.40
CA MET A 17 -0.25 -19.11 31.17
C MET A 17 0.10 -17.76 30.51
N ARG A 18 0.46 -16.73 31.28
CA ARG A 18 0.93 -15.43 30.76
C ARG A 18 2.25 -15.50 30.00
N GLY A 19 3.19 -16.34 30.45
CA GLY A 19 4.46 -16.56 29.77
C GLY A 19 4.28 -17.34 28.47
N LEU A 20 3.32 -18.27 28.45
CA LEU A 20 2.94 -19.02 27.24
C LEU A 20 2.24 -18.10 26.23
N ALA A 21 1.32 -17.25 26.70
CA ALA A 21 0.63 -16.25 25.88
C ALA A 21 1.61 -15.22 25.28
N HIS A 22 2.59 -14.74 26.05
CA HIS A 22 3.61 -13.82 25.53
C HIS A 22 4.51 -14.49 24.47
N ARG A 23 4.85 -15.77 24.65
CA ARG A 23 5.59 -16.52 23.61
C ARG A 23 4.72 -16.72 22.37
N GLY A 24 3.46 -17.11 22.54
CA GLY A 24 2.49 -17.26 21.47
C GLY A 24 2.31 -15.97 20.65
N TYR A 25 2.16 -14.83 21.33
CA TYR A 25 2.11 -13.51 20.70
C TYR A 25 3.37 -13.21 19.87
N GLY A 26 4.56 -13.50 20.43
CA GLY A 26 5.83 -13.33 19.71
C GLY A 26 5.93 -14.20 18.44
N TYR A 27 5.44 -15.44 18.49
CA TYR A 27 5.38 -16.31 17.31
C TYR A 27 4.37 -15.80 16.28
N ALA A 28 3.16 -15.42 16.71
CA ALA A 28 2.12 -14.88 15.85
C ALA A 28 2.60 -13.61 15.10
N LYS A 29 3.26 -12.70 15.81
CA LYS A 29 3.86 -11.49 15.23
C LYS A 29 4.88 -11.83 14.14
N ASN A 30 5.77 -12.80 14.41
CA ASN A 30 6.79 -13.20 13.43
C ASN A 30 6.17 -13.87 12.19
N ILE A 31 5.14 -14.69 12.39
CA ILE A 31 4.40 -15.31 11.28
C ILE A 31 3.72 -14.23 10.43
N ALA A 32 3.03 -13.28 11.06
CA ALA A 32 2.41 -12.16 10.36
C ALA A 32 3.44 -11.35 9.55
N GLY A 33 4.60 -11.04 10.14
CA GLY A 33 5.67 -10.35 9.42
C GLY A 33 6.21 -11.14 8.23
N PHE A 34 6.36 -12.46 8.36
CA PHE A 34 6.75 -13.32 7.25
C PHE A 34 5.69 -13.34 6.13
N LEU A 35 4.41 -13.43 6.48
CA LEU A 35 3.31 -13.37 5.51
C LEU A 35 3.30 -12.04 4.74
N VAL A 36 3.54 -10.92 5.41
CA VAL A 36 3.63 -9.61 4.73
C VAL A 36 4.80 -9.56 3.76
N ILE A 37 5.95 -10.16 4.10
CA ILE A 37 7.09 -10.26 3.17
C ILE A 37 6.70 -11.10 1.94
N LEU A 38 6.00 -12.23 2.13
CA LEU A 38 5.51 -13.04 1.02
C LEU A 38 4.55 -12.26 0.12
N LEU A 39 3.65 -11.47 0.69
CA LEU A 39 2.75 -10.61 -0.08
C LEU A 39 3.52 -9.53 -0.86
N ILE A 40 4.55 -8.91 -0.27
CA ILE A 40 5.39 -7.94 -1.01
C ILE A 40 6.15 -8.62 -2.16
N LEU A 41 6.64 -9.86 -1.96
CA LEU A 41 7.30 -10.62 -3.02
C LEU A 41 6.33 -11.03 -4.13
N MET A 42 5.13 -11.46 -3.76
CA MET A 42 4.05 -11.75 -4.71
C MET A 42 3.69 -10.50 -5.51
N ASP A 43 3.67 -9.34 -4.86
CA ASP A 43 3.41 -8.07 -5.51
C ASP A 43 4.46 -7.68 -6.55
N ALA A 44 5.73 -7.96 -6.26
CA ALA A 44 6.85 -7.64 -7.14
C ALA A 44 6.95 -8.59 -8.34
N LEU A 45 6.50 -9.84 -8.17
CA LEU A 45 6.65 -10.92 -9.16
C LEU A 45 5.35 -11.22 -9.91
N VAL A 46 4.28 -11.58 -9.19
CA VAL A 46 3.00 -12.00 -9.80
C VAL A 46 2.23 -10.79 -10.31
N ASN A 47 2.12 -9.74 -9.50
CA ASN A 47 1.41 -8.50 -9.87
C ASN A 47 2.26 -7.53 -10.71
N ASN A 48 3.17 -8.08 -11.52
CA ASN A 48 4.01 -7.34 -12.44
C ASN A 48 3.45 -7.48 -13.87
N TRP A 49 2.85 -6.39 -14.36
CA TRP A 49 2.15 -6.37 -15.64
C TRP A 49 3.08 -6.73 -16.82
N THR A 50 4.33 -6.26 -16.79
CA THR A 50 5.33 -6.56 -17.82
C THR A 50 5.71 -8.03 -17.81
N LEU A 51 5.92 -8.62 -16.62
CA LEU A 51 6.24 -10.04 -16.50
C LEU A 51 5.05 -10.91 -16.94
N GLY A 52 3.83 -10.54 -16.55
CA GLY A 52 2.60 -11.23 -16.97
C GLY A 52 2.43 -11.25 -18.48
N ASN A 53 2.70 -10.13 -19.16
CA ASN A 53 2.70 -10.06 -20.62
C ASN A 53 3.81 -10.93 -21.24
N TYR A 54 5.02 -10.90 -20.68
CA TYR A 54 6.15 -11.71 -21.15
C TYR A 54 5.89 -13.21 -21.06
N LEU A 55 5.25 -13.69 -19.98
CA LEU A 55 4.87 -15.09 -19.82
C LEU A 55 3.80 -15.54 -20.83
N GLY A 56 3.11 -14.60 -21.47
CA GLY A 56 2.29 -14.85 -22.66
C GLY A 56 0.95 -15.55 -22.44
N GLY A 57 0.56 -15.83 -21.18
CA GLY A 57 -0.71 -16.47 -20.86
C GLY A 57 -1.94 -15.70 -21.38
N GLY A 58 -1.88 -14.37 -21.40
CA GLY A 58 -2.94 -13.51 -21.94
C GLY A 58 -3.13 -13.63 -23.46
N TYR A 59 -2.13 -14.09 -24.21
CA TYR A 59 -2.22 -14.19 -25.67
C TYR A 59 -3.18 -15.29 -26.15
N PHE A 60 -3.59 -16.22 -25.27
CA PHE A 60 -4.63 -17.19 -25.56
C PHE A 60 -5.94 -16.54 -26.04
N PHE A 61 -6.30 -15.39 -25.47
CA PHE A 61 -7.54 -14.67 -25.80
C PHE A 61 -7.52 -13.99 -27.17
N LEU A 62 -6.37 -13.94 -27.85
CA LEU A 62 -6.23 -13.37 -29.20
C LEU A 62 -6.59 -14.38 -30.29
N THR A 63 -6.82 -15.65 -29.95
CA THR A 63 -7.21 -16.72 -30.89
C THR A 63 -8.27 -16.31 -31.92
N PRO A 64 -9.39 -15.63 -31.57
CA PRO A 64 -10.40 -15.25 -32.57
C PRO A 64 -9.95 -14.17 -33.56
N LEU A 65 -8.86 -13.45 -33.24
CA LEU A 65 -8.33 -12.32 -34.02
C LEU A 65 -7.12 -12.69 -34.90
N GLY A 66 -6.54 -13.88 -34.72
CA GLY A 66 -5.25 -14.24 -35.34
C GLY A 66 -5.24 -14.24 -36.88
N SER A 67 -6.39 -14.23 -37.54
CA SER A 67 -6.51 -14.21 -39.01
C SER A 67 -6.92 -12.86 -39.61
N VAL A 68 -6.95 -11.78 -38.82
CA VAL A 68 -7.35 -10.44 -39.26
C VAL A 68 -6.29 -9.40 -38.88
N GLN A 69 -6.29 -8.26 -39.58
CA GLN A 69 -5.43 -7.11 -39.30
C GLN A 69 -6.19 -5.94 -38.66
N ASN A 70 -7.49 -5.86 -38.86
CA ASN A 70 -8.34 -4.79 -38.34
C ASN A 70 -9.75 -5.29 -38.01
N ALA A 71 -10.53 -4.45 -37.33
CA ALA A 71 -11.87 -4.83 -36.87
C ALA A 71 -12.82 -5.18 -38.03
N ARG A 72 -12.79 -4.43 -39.14
CA ARG A 72 -13.73 -4.62 -40.26
C ARG A 72 -13.56 -5.98 -40.93
N GLN A 73 -12.34 -6.52 -40.99
CA GLN A 73 -12.09 -7.84 -41.57
C GLN A 73 -12.79 -8.98 -40.82
N LEU A 74 -13.16 -8.81 -39.54
CA LEU A 74 -13.90 -9.83 -38.79
C LEU A 74 -15.28 -10.10 -39.38
N GLU A 75 -15.93 -9.12 -40.02
CA GLU A 75 -17.23 -9.30 -40.69
C GLU A 75 -17.17 -10.28 -41.86
N THR A 76 -15.97 -10.52 -42.41
CA THR A 76 -15.76 -11.53 -43.46
C THR A 76 -15.48 -12.92 -42.90
N LYS A 77 -15.18 -13.04 -41.60
CA LYS A 77 -14.74 -14.29 -40.95
C LYS A 77 -15.81 -14.90 -40.05
N TYR A 78 -16.77 -14.10 -39.58
CA TYR A 78 -17.83 -14.51 -38.68
C TYR A 78 -19.20 -14.08 -39.22
N SER A 79 -20.21 -14.92 -39.02
CA SER A 79 -21.60 -14.56 -39.24
C SER A 79 -22.10 -13.79 -38.02
N TYR A 80 -22.47 -12.52 -38.22
CA TYR A 80 -22.92 -11.66 -37.13
C TYR A 80 -24.42 -11.79 -36.90
N MET A 81 -24.83 -11.63 -35.64
CA MET A 81 -26.23 -11.48 -35.27
C MET A 81 -26.82 -10.23 -35.95
N ARG A 82 -28.02 -10.33 -36.51
CA ARG A 82 -28.70 -9.21 -37.18
C ARG A 82 -28.82 -8.03 -36.22
N GLY A 83 -28.31 -6.86 -36.61
CA GLY A 83 -28.31 -5.67 -35.77
C GLY A 83 -27.07 -5.49 -34.89
N PHE A 84 -26.21 -6.50 -34.74
CA PHE A 84 -25.09 -6.50 -33.79
C PHE A 84 -23.74 -6.79 -34.46
N SER A 85 -23.49 -6.17 -35.61
CA SER A 85 -22.19 -6.23 -36.32
C SER A 85 -21.28 -5.06 -35.93
N ILE A 86 -19.98 -5.16 -36.24
CA ILE A 86 -19.01 -4.09 -35.95
C ILE A 86 -19.42 -2.76 -36.62
N LYS A 87 -19.97 -2.81 -37.84
CA LYS A 87 -20.50 -1.64 -38.55
C LYS A 87 -21.71 -0.97 -37.89
N ASN A 88 -22.39 -1.65 -36.96
CA ASN A 88 -23.56 -1.11 -36.26
C ASN A 88 -23.19 -0.47 -34.92
N LEU A 89 -21.92 -0.56 -34.52
CA LEU A 89 -21.39 0.18 -33.37
C LEU A 89 -21.37 1.68 -33.68
N SER A 90 -21.46 2.50 -32.63
CA SER A 90 -21.19 3.94 -32.68
C SER A 90 -19.79 4.23 -33.25
N ASN A 91 -19.55 5.47 -33.66
CA ASN A 91 -18.22 5.86 -34.17
C ASN A 91 -17.13 5.58 -33.12
N MET A 92 -17.41 5.85 -31.85
CA MET A 92 -16.50 5.53 -30.75
C MET A 92 -16.34 4.02 -30.57
N GLY A 93 -17.42 3.24 -30.66
CA GLY A 93 -17.38 1.78 -30.54
C GLY A 93 -16.57 1.11 -31.66
N GLN A 94 -16.67 1.64 -32.89
CA GLN A 94 -15.85 1.21 -34.02
C GLN A 94 -14.37 1.52 -33.80
N TRP A 95 -14.04 2.74 -33.34
CA TRP A 95 -12.66 3.12 -33.03
C TRP A 95 -12.07 2.24 -31.91
N MET A 96 -12.79 2.06 -30.79
CA MET A 96 -12.35 1.21 -29.67
C MET A 96 -12.11 -0.23 -30.11
N SER A 97 -13.00 -0.76 -30.97
CA SER A 97 -12.84 -2.09 -31.54
C SER A 97 -11.60 -2.20 -32.40
N ASN A 98 -11.37 -1.22 -33.29
CA ASN A 98 -10.22 -1.21 -34.17
C ASN A 98 -8.91 -1.05 -33.41
N PHE A 99 -8.85 -0.12 -32.46
CA PHE A 99 -7.69 0.08 -31.59
C PHE A 99 -7.31 -1.20 -30.85
N THR A 100 -8.28 -1.86 -30.21
CA THR A 100 -8.03 -3.08 -29.44
C THR A 100 -7.49 -4.19 -30.35
N ILE A 101 -8.09 -4.38 -31.53
CA ILE A 101 -7.74 -5.47 -32.43
C ILE A 101 -6.37 -5.25 -33.08
N ILE A 102 -6.08 -4.05 -33.58
CA ILE A 102 -4.79 -3.73 -34.21
C ILE A 102 -3.65 -3.96 -33.22
N ASN A 103 -3.74 -3.37 -32.02
CA ASN A 103 -2.68 -3.51 -31.02
C ASN A 103 -2.49 -4.97 -30.57
N PHE A 104 -3.55 -5.79 -30.56
CA PHE A 104 -3.42 -7.22 -30.29
C PHE A 104 -2.74 -7.99 -31.41
N VAL A 105 -3.14 -7.77 -32.66
CA VAL A 105 -2.60 -8.50 -33.82
C VAL A 105 -1.14 -8.14 -34.04
N GLU A 106 -0.79 -6.85 -33.92
CA GLU A 106 0.58 -6.35 -34.09
C GLU A 106 1.48 -6.66 -32.88
N LYS A 107 0.91 -7.14 -31.77
CA LYS A 107 1.59 -7.29 -30.47
C LYS A 107 2.33 -6.01 -30.07
N SER A 108 1.62 -4.89 -30.17
CA SER A 108 2.12 -3.56 -29.85
C SER A 108 2.54 -3.47 -28.39
N ASP A 109 3.64 -2.76 -28.12
CA ASP A 109 4.11 -2.46 -26.76
C ASP A 109 3.14 -1.57 -25.97
N ARG A 110 2.07 -1.04 -26.58
CA ARG A 110 1.08 -0.18 -25.91
C ARG A 110 0.12 -0.94 -24.99
N LEU A 111 -0.16 -2.21 -25.27
CA LEU A 111 -1.10 -3.03 -24.51
C LEU A 111 -0.45 -4.32 -24.03
N TYR A 112 -0.48 -4.53 -22.72
CA TYR A 112 -0.08 -5.78 -22.11
C TYR A 112 -1.28 -6.70 -21.96
N ALA A 113 -1.15 -7.96 -22.37
CA ALA A 113 -2.17 -8.99 -22.23
C ALA A 113 -1.83 -9.92 -21.06
N ILE A 114 -2.65 -9.94 -20.03
CA ILE A 114 -2.43 -10.72 -18.81
C ILE A 114 -3.58 -11.70 -18.57
N THR A 115 -3.27 -12.84 -17.94
CA THR A 115 -4.29 -13.76 -17.41
C THR A 115 -4.67 -13.34 -15.99
N ALA A 116 -5.90 -13.61 -15.57
CA ALA A 116 -6.43 -13.22 -14.26
C ALA A 116 -7.26 -14.35 -13.60
N GLY A 117 -6.89 -15.59 -13.93
CA GLY A 117 -7.41 -16.80 -13.30
C GLY A 117 -8.52 -17.49 -14.07
N GLU A 118 -8.95 -18.63 -13.52
CA GLU A 118 -10.05 -19.44 -14.04
C GLU A 118 -11.10 -19.61 -12.93
N TYR A 119 -12.36 -19.40 -13.28
CA TYR A 119 -13.49 -19.44 -12.34
C TYR A 119 -14.49 -20.50 -12.81
N PRO A 120 -14.97 -21.39 -11.95
CA PRO A 120 -16.09 -22.24 -12.31
C PRO A 120 -17.35 -21.38 -12.53
N LEU A 121 -18.09 -21.68 -13.60
CA LEU A 121 -19.33 -20.97 -13.89
C LEU A 121 -20.43 -21.39 -12.90
N THR A 122 -21.07 -20.38 -12.33
CA THR A 122 -22.22 -20.53 -11.43
C THR A 122 -23.50 -20.01 -12.11
N PRO A 123 -24.70 -20.35 -11.60
CA PRO A 123 -25.96 -19.80 -12.11
C PRO A 123 -26.08 -18.27 -11.97
N THR A 124 -25.20 -17.64 -11.17
CA THR A 124 -25.13 -16.18 -11.02
C THR A 124 -24.14 -15.54 -12.00
N MET A 125 -23.34 -16.33 -12.73
CA MET A 125 -22.33 -15.88 -13.70
C MET A 125 -22.77 -16.18 -15.15
N VAL A 126 -24.01 -15.80 -15.49
CA VAL A 126 -24.62 -16.18 -16.77
C VAL A 126 -24.33 -15.14 -17.84
N LEU A 127 -23.36 -15.46 -18.71
CA LEU A 127 -23.00 -14.60 -19.85
C LEU A 127 -23.62 -15.07 -21.17
N CYS A 128 -24.11 -16.29 -21.27
CA CYS A 128 -24.55 -16.91 -22.53
C CYS A 128 -25.78 -16.32 -23.25
N PRO A 129 -26.81 -15.75 -22.57
CA PRO A 129 -28.06 -15.36 -23.23
C PRO A 129 -27.93 -14.35 -24.37
N VAL A 130 -26.87 -13.56 -24.40
CA VAL A 130 -26.64 -12.56 -25.46
C VAL A 130 -26.51 -13.16 -26.86
N PHE A 131 -26.22 -14.46 -26.98
CA PHE A 131 -26.16 -15.16 -28.29
C PHE A 131 -27.54 -15.51 -28.86
N GLN A 132 -28.63 -15.26 -28.13
CA GLN A 132 -29.99 -15.51 -28.63
C GLN A 132 -30.35 -14.49 -29.71
N GLY A 133 -30.72 -14.98 -30.89
CA GLY A 133 -31.04 -14.13 -32.02
C GLY A 133 -30.87 -14.83 -33.37
N VAL A 134 -30.97 -14.02 -34.44
CA VAL A 134 -30.92 -14.51 -35.83
C VAL A 134 -29.59 -14.12 -36.47
N TYR A 135 -28.89 -15.10 -37.02
CA TYR A 135 -27.62 -14.97 -37.72
C TYR A 135 -27.84 -15.21 -39.21
N GLY A 136 -27.35 -14.29 -40.05
CA GLY A 136 -27.45 -14.40 -41.51
C GLY A 136 -26.17 -14.94 -42.15
N ASN A 137 -26.28 -15.36 -43.42
CA ASN A 137 -25.16 -15.84 -44.24
C ASN A 137 -24.43 -17.03 -43.61
N VAL A 138 -25.20 -18.01 -43.12
CA VAL A 138 -24.68 -19.23 -42.50
C VAL A 138 -24.81 -20.39 -43.50
N ASP A 139 -23.70 -21.08 -43.74
CA ASP A 139 -23.57 -22.17 -44.72
C ASP A 139 -23.18 -23.47 -44.01
N VAL A 140 -24.04 -24.50 -44.12
CA VAL A 140 -23.85 -25.83 -43.51
C VAL A 140 -22.58 -26.53 -44.02
N SER A 141 -22.17 -26.25 -45.26
CA SER A 141 -21.00 -26.89 -45.87
C SER A 141 -19.68 -26.44 -45.24
N LYS A 142 -19.70 -25.35 -44.46
CA LYS A 142 -18.54 -24.77 -43.78
C LYS A 142 -18.71 -24.89 -42.27
N LYS A 143 -17.58 -24.94 -41.57
CA LYS A 143 -17.64 -24.75 -40.12
C LYS A 143 -18.12 -23.33 -39.82
N VAL A 144 -19.17 -23.24 -39.01
CA VAL A 144 -19.84 -22.00 -38.67
C VAL A 144 -19.08 -21.30 -37.55
N LYS A 145 -18.96 -19.98 -37.67
CA LYS A 145 -18.46 -19.10 -36.60
C LYS A 145 -19.41 -17.94 -36.45
N LEU A 146 -19.95 -17.76 -35.24
CA LEU A 146 -20.90 -16.71 -34.92
C LEU A 146 -20.18 -15.58 -34.16
N ALA A 147 -20.66 -14.36 -34.35
CA ALA A 147 -20.18 -13.22 -33.59
C ALA A 147 -21.29 -12.22 -33.27
N LEU A 148 -21.04 -11.38 -32.27
CA LEU A 148 -21.84 -10.21 -31.97
C LEU A 148 -20.93 -9.10 -31.43
N ALA A 149 -21.33 -7.88 -31.71
CA ALA A 149 -20.72 -6.67 -31.19
C ALA A 149 -21.83 -5.71 -30.77
N ALA A 150 -21.75 -5.20 -29.54
CA ALA A 150 -22.65 -4.20 -29.01
C ALA A 150 -21.86 -3.18 -28.19
N ASP A 151 -22.27 -1.92 -28.25
CA ASP A 151 -21.70 -0.85 -27.44
C ASP A 151 -22.77 -0.12 -26.61
N ALA A 152 -22.32 0.37 -25.47
CA ALA A 152 -23.16 1.06 -24.50
C ALA A 152 -22.34 2.07 -23.72
N THR A 153 -23.02 3.11 -23.23
CA THR A 153 -22.46 4.03 -22.25
C THR A 153 -23.03 3.70 -20.88
N THR A 154 -22.15 3.43 -19.92
CA THR A 154 -22.48 3.21 -18.52
C THR A 154 -22.55 4.54 -17.80
N TYR A 155 -23.68 4.75 -17.14
CA TYR A 155 -23.96 5.88 -16.31
C TYR A 155 -23.96 5.48 -14.84
N TYR A 156 -23.50 6.37 -13.97
CA TYR A 156 -23.40 6.11 -12.54
C TYR A 156 -24.05 7.24 -11.75
N ARG A 157 -24.77 6.91 -10.67
CA ARG A 157 -25.41 7.87 -9.75
C ARG A 157 -24.85 7.73 -8.35
N GLY A 158 -24.74 8.84 -7.63
CA GLY A 158 -24.34 8.83 -6.22
C GLY A 158 -22.88 8.46 -5.98
N ASN A 159 -22.55 8.06 -4.77
CA ASN A 159 -21.25 7.57 -4.34
C ASN A 159 -21.42 6.82 -3.02
N MET A 160 -20.34 6.25 -2.50
CA MET A 160 -20.35 5.51 -1.24
C MET A 160 -21.08 6.25 -0.09
N LEU A 161 -20.89 7.56 0.07
CA LEU A 161 -21.53 8.32 1.16
C LEU A 161 -23.01 8.53 0.87
N THR A 162 -23.40 8.90 -0.36
CA THR A 162 -24.83 9.10 -0.69
C THR A 162 -25.61 7.79 -0.62
N HIS A 163 -25.01 6.66 -0.99
CA HIS A 163 -25.63 5.34 -0.80
C HIS A 163 -25.93 5.01 0.67
N VAL A 164 -25.15 5.57 1.61
CA VAL A 164 -25.36 5.36 3.05
C VAL A 164 -26.35 6.37 3.63
N PHE A 165 -26.33 7.62 3.16
CA PHE A 165 -27.05 8.72 3.79
C PHE A 165 -28.31 9.17 3.03
N THR A 166 -28.55 8.65 1.83
CA THR A 166 -29.69 9.01 0.98
C THR A 166 -30.28 7.80 0.26
N ASP A 167 -31.46 7.96 -0.33
CA ASP A 167 -32.19 6.89 -1.01
C ASP A 167 -31.84 6.74 -2.51
N ASP A 168 -30.63 7.15 -2.92
CA ASP A 168 -30.22 7.15 -4.33
C ASP A 168 -30.14 5.74 -4.95
N ALA A 169 -29.96 4.72 -4.11
CA ALA A 169 -29.92 3.30 -4.48
C ALA A 169 -31.30 2.61 -4.46
N SER A 170 -32.38 3.31 -4.10
CA SER A 170 -33.72 2.70 -4.00
C SER A 170 -34.84 3.50 -4.68
N VAL A 171 -34.70 4.81 -4.82
CA VAL A 171 -35.75 5.70 -5.35
C VAL A 171 -35.37 6.25 -6.73
N ASP A 172 -36.34 6.22 -7.66
CA ASP A 172 -36.22 6.75 -9.03
C ASP A 172 -35.00 6.19 -9.78
N MET A 173 -34.84 4.87 -9.74
CA MET A 173 -33.76 4.18 -10.44
C MET A 173 -33.97 4.23 -11.96
N ALA A 174 -32.87 4.47 -12.68
CA ALA A 174 -32.91 4.42 -14.14
C ALA A 174 -33.06 2.96 -14.61
N THR A 175 -33.70 2.78 -15.76
CA THR A 175 -33.82 1.45 -16.40
C THR A 175 -33.07 1.45 -17.73
N PRO A 176 -32.60 0.30 -18.22
CA PRO A 176 -31.84 0.21 -19.48
C PRO A 176 -32.61 0.73 -20.71
N ASN A 177 -33.93 0.83 -20.64
CA ASN A 177 -34.80 1.27 -21.75
C ASN A 177 -34.98 2.80 -21.82
N MET A 178 -34.43 3.55 -20.86
CA MET A 178 -34.53 5.02 -20.84
C MET A 178 -33.56 5.67 -21.82
N ARG A 179 -33.85 6.93 -22.20
CA ARG A 179 -32.93 7.75 -23.01
C ARG A 179 -31.90 8.46 -22.13
N SER A 180 -30.79 8.86 -22.74
CA SER A 180 -29.68 9.57 -22.10
C SER A 180 -30.15 10.81 -21.31
N ALA A 181 -31.03 11.63 -21.90
CA ALA A 181 -31.61 12.81 -21.26
C ALA A 181 -32.40 12.49 -19.98
N ASP A 182 -33.18 11.41 -20.01
CA ASP A 182 -33.99 10.94 -18.87
C ASP A 182 -33.10 10.41 -17.74
N VAL A 183 -31.99 9.75 -18.09
CA VAL A 183 -31.00 9.22 -17.13
C VAL A 183 -30.24 10.36 -16.48
N LEU A 184 -29.81 11.36 -17.26
CA LEU A 184 -29.18 12.58 -16.76
C LEU A 184 -30.10 13.37 -15.82
N ALA A 185 -31.39 13.49 -16.16
CA ALA A 185 -32.39 14.16 -15.32
C ALA A 185 -32.55 13.52 -13.94
N ARG A 186 -32.23 12.22 -13.81
CA ARG A 186 -32.24 11.45 -12.55
C ARG A 186 -30.92 11.54 -11.77
N GLY A 187 -29.97 12.36 -12.22
CA GLY A 187 -28.68 12.58 -11.54
C GLY A 187 -27.62 11.51 -11.82
N TYR A 188 -27.80 10.70 -12.86
CA TYR A 188 -26.76 9.80 -13.34
C TYR A 188 -25.79 10.56 -14.25
N LEU A 189 -24.50 10.23 -14.19
CA LEU A 189 -23.46 10.84 -15.02
C LEU A 189 -22.76 9.77 -15.88
N PRO A 190 -22.44 10.08 -17.16
CA PRO A 190 -21.73 9.15 -18.03
C PRO A 190 -20.30 8.96 -17.54
N GLY A 191 -19.91 7.71 -17.26
CA GLY A 191 -18.60 7.40 -16.70
C GLY A 191 -17.75 6.44 -17.54
N GLN A 192 -18.34 5.73 -18.49
CA GLN A 192 -17.62 4.72 -19.25
C GLN A 192 -18.35 4.36 -20.53
N THR A 193 -17.63 4.24 -21.65
CA THR A 193 -18.14 3.55 -22.85
C THR A 193 -17.59 2.12 -22.87
N THR A 194 -18.44 1.17 -23.21
CA THR A 194 -18.09 -0.24 -23.33
C THR A 194 -18.42 -0.76 -24.72
N VAL A 195 -17.64 -1.75 -25.17
CA VAL A 195 -17.89 -2.49 -26.41
C VAL A 195 -17.71 -3.98 -26.12
N ASP A 196 -18.81 -4.72 -26.03
CA ASP A 196 -18.81 -6.18 -25.83
C ASP A 196 -18.76 -6.87 -27.20
N LYS A 197 -17.64 -7.54 -27.48
CA LYS A 197 -17.47 -8.37 -28.67
C LYS A 197 -17.36 -9.82 -28.26
N ARG A 198 -18.12 -10.70 -28.91
CA ARG A 198 -18.07 -12.14 -28.64
C ARG A 198 -17.94 -12.92 -29.92
N PHE A 199 -17.10 -13.95 -29.89
CA PHE A 199 -16.73 -14.76 -31.04
C PHE A 199 -16.80 -16.23 -30.67
N THR A 200 -17.61 -17.02 -31.37
CA THR A 200 -17.61 -18.47 -31.14
C THR A 200 -16.41 -19.13 -31.80
N ARG A 201 -16.03 -20.31 -31.31
CA ARG A 201 -15.20 -21.23 -32.07
C ARG A 201 -16.00 -21.82 -33.24
N ASP A 202 -15.27 -22.51 -34.10
CA ASP A 202 -15.81 -23.26 -35.22
C ASP A 202 -16.64 -24.45 -34.71
N PHE A 203 -17.89 -24.55 -35.15
CA PHE A 203 -18.76 -25.71 -34.90
C PHE A 203 -19.51 -26.10 -36.18
N ALA A 204 -20.02 -27.33 -36.23
CA ALA A 204 -20.76 -27.85 -37.38
C ALA A 204 -22.26 -27.79 -37.10
N ILE A 205 -23.06 -27.43 -38.10
CA ILE A 205 -24.52 -27.47 -38.01
C ILE A 205 -25.05 -28.58 -38.90
N ALA A 206 -26.14 -29.22 -38.50
CA ALA A 206 -26.87 -30.13 -39.38
C ALA A 206 -27.81 -29.35 -40.30
N ASN A 207 -27.96 -29.78 -41.54
CA ASN A 207 -28.95 -29.23 -42.48
C ASN A 207 -30.36 -29.74 -42.11
N THR A 208 -30.93 -29.19 -41.05
CA THR A 208 -32.27 -29.54 -40.56
C THR A 208 -32.94 -28.34 -39.93
N SER A 209 -34.25 -28.23 -40.15
CA SER A 209 -35.13 -27.27 -39.49
C SER A 209 -35.56 -27.72 -38.08
N SER A 210 -35.17 -28.91 -37.65
CA SER A 210 -35.37 -29.36 -36.27
C SER A 210 -34.42 -28.66 -35.30
N GLU A 211 -34.86 -28.40 -34.08
CA GLU A 211 -34.00 -27.85 -33.02
C GLU A 211 -32.81 -28.78 -32.75
N GLN A 212 -31.61 -28.23 -32.81
CA GLN A 212 -30.36 -28.91 -32.49
C GLN A 212 -29.72 -28.25 -31.27
N THR A 213 -29.18 -29.08 -30.37
CA THR A 213 -28.50 -28.62 -29.15
C THR A 213 -27.01 -28.90 -29.25
N GLN A 214 -26.17 -27.88 -29.03
CA GLN A 214 -24.72 -28.04 -29.07
C GLN A 214 -24.02 -27.21 -28.01
N ILE A 215 -22.86 -27.69 -27.54
CA ILE A 215 -21.97 -26.94 -26.67
C ILE A 215 -20.97 -26.18 -27.54
N VAL A 216 -21.03 -24.85 -27.49
CA VAL A 216 -20.25 -23.95 -28.33
C VAL A 216 -19.30 -23.13 -27.46
N PRO A 217 -17.97 -23.28 -27.63
CA PRO A 217 -17.00 -22.41 -26.98
C PRO A 217 -17.01 -21.00 -27.59
N TYR A 218 -16.74 -19.99 -26.77
CA TYR A 218 -16.68 -18.60 -27.20
C TYR A 218 -15.57 -17.82 -26.49
N PHE A 219 -15.08 -16.79 -27.17
CA PHE A 219 -14.22 -15.74 -26.65
C PHE A 219 -15.02 -14.47 -26.45
N ARG A 220 -14.65 -13.70 -25.43
CA ARG A 220 -15.18 -12.35 -25.14
C ARG A 220 -14.04 -11.35 -25.13
N ILE A 221 -14.24 -10.22 -25.79
CA ILE A 221 -13.37 -9.05 -25.72
C ILE A 221 -14.26 -7.86 -25.40
N LEU A 222 -14.32 -7.50 -24.12
CA LEU A 222 -15.08 -6.37 -23.62
C LEU A 222 -14.16 -5.17 -23.46
N SER A 223 -14.10 -4.32 -24.49
CA SER A 223 -13.32 -3.09 -24.47
C SER A 223 -14.04 -2.02 -23.65
N ARG A 224 -13.27 -1.22 -22.92
CA ARG A 224 -13.72 -0.21 -21.97
C ARG A 224 -12.86 1.04 -22.11
N ASN A 225 -13.50 2.19 -22.31
CA ASN A 225 -12.86 3.48 -22.12
C ASN A 225 -13.36 4.10 -20.80
N TYR A 226 -12.63 5.09 -20.30
CA TYR A 226 -13.07 5.90 -19.16
C TYR A 226 -13.12 7.39 -19.49
N CYS A 227 -12.78 7.75 -20.73
CA CYS A 227 -12.98 9.07 -21.30
C CYS A 227 -13.19 8.95 -22.80
N THR A 228 -13.93 9.89 -23.37
CA THR A 228 -14.12 9.97 -24.83
C THR A 228 -12.77 10.19 -25.50
N GLY A 229 -12.44 9.35 -26.48
CA GLY A 229 -11.17 9.36 -27.23
C GLY A 229 -9.97 8.70 -26.56
N CYS A 230 -10.08 8.21 -25.33
CA CYS A 230 -8.96 7.62 -24.60
C CYS A 230 -8.70 6.16 -24.96
N ASP A 231 -7.43 5.75 -24.82
CA ASP A 231 -7.00 4.38 -25.09
C ASP A 231 -7.81 3.37 -24.26
N PRO A 232 -8.50 2.41 -24.90
CA PRO A 232 -9.32 1.44 -24.20
C PRO A 232 -8.48 0.32 -23.59
N VAL A 233 -8.95 -0.16 -22.43
CA VAL A 233 -8.54 -1.44 -21.84
C VAL A 233 -9.63 -2.49 -22.09
N ALA A 234 -9.31 -3.77 -22.06
CA ALA A 234 -10.24 -4.83 -22.39
C ALA A 234 -10.25 -5.91 -21.30
N GLU A 235 -11.45 -6.32 -20.92
CA GLU A 235 -11.66 -7.61 -20.25
C GLU A 235 -11.74 -8.70 -21.31
N LEU A 236 -10.99 -9.78 -21.07
CA LEU A 236 -10.85 -10.91 -21.96
C LEU A 236 -11.45 -12.14 -21.31
N GLY A 237 -12.20 -12.91 -22.08
CA GLY A 237 -12.92 -14.06 -21.59
C GLY A 237 -12.88 -15.24 -22.54
N TYR A 238 -12.92 -16.45 -21.98
CA TYR A 238 -13.15 -17.67 -22.73
C TYR A 238 -13.99 -18.63 -21.92
N SER A 239 -15.06 -19.15 -22.53
CA SER A 239 -15.93 -20.14 -21.89
C SER A 239 -16.78 -20.89 -22.92
N THR A 240 -17.79 -21.62 -22.46
CA THR A 240 -18.68 -22.46 -23.28
C THR A 240 -20.14 -22.20 -22.95
N CYS A 241 -20.98 -22.14 -23.98
CA CYS A 241 -22.43 -22.01 -23.85
C CYS A 241 -23.13 -23.21 -24.50
N GLN A 242 -24.29 -23.58 -23.97
CA GLN A 242 -25.18 -24.55 -24.59
C GLN A 242 -26.19 -23.80 -25.46
N PHE A 243 -26.10 -23.97 -26.77
CA PHE A 243 -27.02 -23.39 -27.73
C PHE A 243 -28.10 -24.38 -28.09
N LYS A 244 -29.33 -23.88 -28.17
CA LYS A 244 -30.45 -24.47 -28.90
C LYS A 244 -30.66 -23.63 -30.14
N MET A 245 -30.62 -24.25 -31.31
CA MET A 245 -30.64 -23.52 -32.57
C MET A 245 -31.42 -24.26 -33.64
N VAL A 246 -31.96 -23.50 -34.59
CA VAL A 246 -32.70 -23.99 -35.75
C VAL A 246 -32.08 -23.37 -37.00
N TYR A 247 -31.78 -24.21 -38.00
CA TYR A 247 -31.21 -23.76 -39.26
C TYR A 247 -32.26 -23.77 -40.37
N ASP A 248 -32.31 -22.68 -41.13
CA ASP A 248 -33.11 -22.58 -42.35
C ASP A 248 -32.18 -22.47 -43.56
N ASP A 249 -32.17 -23.52 -44.37
CA ASP A 249 -31.32 -23.62 -45.57
C ASP A 249 -31.76 -22.70 -46.69
N ALA A 250 -33.07 -22.44 -46.83
CA ALA A 250 -33.60 -21.58 -47.87
C ALA A 250 -33.21 -20.12 -47.63
N ALA A 251 -33.28 -19.67 -46.37
CA ALA A 251 -32.89 -18.32 -45.97
C ALA A 251 -31.39 -18.19 -45.66
N LYS A 252 -30.65 -19.30 -45.57
CA LYS A 252 -29.26 -19.37 -45.07
C LYS A 252 -29.12 -18.65 -43.72
N THR A 253 -30.09 -18.87 -42.84
CA THR A 253 -30.16 -18.26 -41.51
C THR A 253 -30.10 -19.30 -40.40
N LEU A 254 -29.37 -18.98 -39.34
CA LEU A 254 -29.35 -19.75 -38.11
C LEU A 254 -30.02 -18.93 -37.00
N THR A 255 -31.04 -19.49 -36.38
CA THR A 255 -31.72 -18.88 -35.24
C THR A 255 -31.32 -19.60 -33.97
N VAL A 256 -30.70 -18.89 -33.03
CA VAL A 256 -30.40 -19.40 -31.69
C VAL A 256 -31.60 -19.10 -30.80
N SER A 257 -32.42 -20.12 -30.52
CA SER A 257 -33.65 -20.00 -29.72
C SER A 257 -33.34 -19.80 -28.24
N SER A 258 -32.32 -20.48 -27.73
CA SER A 258 -31.88 -20.37 -26.35
C SER A 258 -30.37 -20.56 -26.25
N SER A 259 -29.77 -19.84 -25.32
CA SER A 259 -28.35 -19.95 -25.00
C SER A 259 -28.17 -19.90 -23.49
N ALA A 260 -27.71 -21.01 -22.92
CA ALA A 260 -27.56 -21.20 -21.47
C ALA A 260 -26.10 -21.50 -21.10
N PHE A 261 -25.74 -21.28 -19.85
CA PHE A 261 -24.43 -21.68 -19.33
C PHE A 261 -24.37 -23.22 -19.19
N VAL A 262 -23.17 -23.78 -19.25
CA VAL A 262 -22.95 -25.23 -19.07
C VAL A 262 -22.53 -25.49 -17.61
N PRO A 263 -23.29 -26.25 -16.81
CA PRO A 263 -22.89 -26.59 -15.45
C PRO A 263 -21.53 -27.30 -15.40
N GLY A 264 -20.66 -26.89 -14.46
CA GLY A 264 -19.32 -27.47 -14.30
C GLY A 264 -18.26 -26.97 -15.30
N SER A 265 -18.62 -26.10 -16.25
CA SER A 265 -17.65 -25.45 -17.13
C SER A 265 -16.93 -24.28 -16.43
N THR A 266 -15.79 -23.86 -16.97
CA THR A 266 -14.99 -22.76 -16.43
C THR A 266 -15.03 -21.52 -17.34
N TYR A 267 -14.87 -20.37 -16.72
CA TYR A 267 -14.64 -19.08 -17.35
C TYR A 267 -13.18 -18.68 -17.12
N LYS A 268 -12.39 -18.63 -18.19
CA LYS A 268 -11.03 -18.10 -18.14
C LYS A 268 -11.09 -16.60 -18.31
N LEU A 269 -10.45 -15.87 -17.40
CA LEU A 269 -10.44 -14.42 -17.35
C LEU A 269 -9.04 -13.90 -17.70
N GLY A 270 -8.99 -12.83 -18.49
CA GLY A 270 -7.79 -12.07 -18.75
C GLY A 270 -8.12 -10.59 -18.89
N PHE A 271 -7.09 -9.77 -18.97
CA PHE A 271 -7.24 -8.32 -19.12
C PHE A 271 -6.15 -7.75 -20.02
N THR A 272 -6.44 -6.59 -20.60
CA THR A 272 -5.40 -5.70 -21.10
C THR A 272 -5.14 -4.55 -20.16
N VAL A 273 -3.86 -4.21 -20.04
CA VAL A 273 -3.39 -3.07 -19.26
C VAL A 273 -2.56 -2.18 -20.18
N LEU A 274 -2.68 -0.86 -20.04
CA LEU A 274 -1.88 0.08 -20.81
C LEU A 274 -0.44 0.09 -20.30
N ASN A 275 0.51 -0.01 -21.21
CA ASN A 275 1.92 0.22 -20.92
C ASN A 275 2.18 1.72 -20.94
N SER A 276 2.08 2.35 -19.78
CA SER A 276 2.39 3.77 -19.61
C SER A 276 3.83 3.97 -19.11
N VAL A 277 4.42 5.12 -19.45
CA VAL A 277 5.72 5.54 -18.89
C VAL A 277 5.65 5.57 -17.36
N PHE A 278 4.52 5.98 -16.79
CA PHE A 278 4.30 5.96 -15.34
C PHE A 278 4.39 4.54 -14.76
N GLY A 279 3.84 3.53 -15.44
CA GLY A 279 3.98 2.13 -15.02
C GLY A 279 5.43 1.64 -15.03
N GLN A 280 6.21 2.01 -16.06
CA GLN A 280 7.63 1.64 -16.14
C GLN A 280 8.46 2.32 -15.03
N VAL A 281 8.24 3.61 -14.82
CA VAL A 281 8.88 4.36 -13.73
C VAL A 281 8.49 3.79 -12.37
N ALA A 282 7.22 3.41 -12.18
CA ALA A 282 6.75 2.78 -10.94
C ALA A 282 7.53 1.50 -10.63
N ILE A 283 7.78 0.64 -11.62
CA ILE A 283 8.55 -0.60 -11.45
C ILE A 283 10.00 -0.31 -11.04
N VAL A 284 10.67 0.62 -11.74
CA VAL A 284 12.07 0.98 -11.44
C VAL A 284 12.20 1.52 -10.02
N ILE A 285 11.30 2.44 -9.61
CA ILE A 285 11.30 3.00 -8.26
C ILE A 285 11.01 1.92 -7.22
N LYS A 286 10.10 0.98 -7.50
CA LYS A 286 9.82 -0.16 -6.62
C LYS A 286 11.07 -1.01 -6.38
N LEU A 287 11.82 -1.33 -7.45
CA LEU A 287 13.05 -2.11 -7.37
C LEU A 287 14.14 -1.39 -6.56
N ILE A 288 14.32 -0.07 -6.78
CA ILE A 288 15.26 0.75 -6.01
C ILE A 288 14.87 0.76 -4.53
N ALA A 289 13.58 0.93 -4.22
CA ALA A 289 13.09 0.91 -2.84
C ALA A 289 13.39 -0.44 -2.17
N ILE A 290 13.08 -1.56 -2.83
CA ILE A 290 13.36 -2.91 -2.30
C ILE A 290 14.86 -3.11 -2.06
N LEU A 291 15.71 -2.73 -3.02
CA LEU A 291 17.16 -2.84 -2.88
C LEU A 291 17.68 -1.99 -1.71
N PHE A 292 17.17 -0.77 -1.56
CA PHE A 292 17.49 0.10 -0.43
C PHE A 292 17.05 -0.51 0.92
N ALA A 293 15.85 -1.09 1.00
CA ALA A 293 15.39 -1.76 2.21
C ALA A 293 16.26 -2.96 2.59
N VAL A 294 16.61 -3.81 1.63
CA VAL A 294 17.44 -4.99 1.88
C VAL A 294 18.85 -4.59 2.29
N ALA A 295 19.49 -3.71 1.51
CA ALA A 295 20.87 -3.30 1.78
C ALA A 295 20.99 -2.52 3.10
N GLY A 296 20.10 -1.56 3.35
CA GLY A 296 20.07 -0.80 4.61
C GLY A 296 19.77 -1.68 5.82
N TYR A 297 18.85 -2.65 5.71
CA TYR A 297 18.61 -3.59 6.80
C TYR A 297 19.82 -4.50 7.08
N LEU A 298 20.46 -5.03 6.02
CA LEU A 298 21.66 -5.85 6.17
C LEU A 298 22.81 -5.07 6.82
N ALA A 299 22.98 -3.79 6.48
CA ALA A 299 23.92 -2.91 7.15
C ALA A 299 23.60 -2.77 8.65
N GLY A 300 22.33 -2.59 9.01
CA GLY A 300 21.87 -2.51 10.40
C GLY A 300 22.00 -3.81 11.22
N ARG A 301 22.27 -4.96 10.61
CA ARG A 301 22.56 -6.22 11.33
C ARG A 301 23.94 -6.24 11.98
N ARG A 302 24.85 -5.38 11.52
CA ARG A 302 26.14 -5.14 12.18
C ARG A 302 26.04 -3.89 13.05
N THR A 303 26.91 -3.82 14.06
CA THR A 303 26.95 -2.66 14.97
C THR A 303 27.55 -1.48 14.23
N ILE A 304 26.77 -0.45 13.99
CA ILE A 304 27.23 0.75 13.28
C ILE A 304 28.02 1.63 14.24
N GLN A 305 29.11 2.24 13.74
CA GLN A 305 29.94 3.14 14.50
C GLN A 305 29.15 4.41 14.87
N TRP A 306 29.38 4.95 16.08
CA TRP A 306 28.74 6.20 16.51
C TRP A 306 29.11 7.31 15.54
N LEU A 307 28.09 7.98 15.00
CA LEU A 307 28.28 9.02 14.02
C LEU A 307 28.54 10.34 14.75
N GLU A 308 29.72 10.90 14.52
CA GLU A 308 30.08 12.25 14.94
C GLU A 308 30.11 13.12 13.69
N VAL A 309 29.31 14.19 13.71
CA VAL A 309 29.28 15.16 12.61
C VAL A 309 30.22 16.28 13.00
N ASP A 310 31.30 16.42 12.23
CA ASP A 310 32.26 17.50 12.41
C ASP A 310 31.67 18.79 11.81
N PRO A 311 31.34 19.81 12.64
CA PRO A 311 30.78 21.06 12.14
C PRO A 311 31.76 21.82 11.23
N ALA A 312 33.06 21.49 11.26
CA ALA A 312 34.05 22.08 10.35
C ALA A 312 34.06 21.42 8.95
N LYS A 313 33.39 20.27 8.75
CA LYS A 313 33.38 19.53 7.48
C LYS A 313 31.95 19.07 7.13
N PRO A 314 31.17 19.92 6.44
CA PRO A 314 29.82 19.54 6.03
C PRO A 314 29.83 18.36 5.05
N ASP A 315 29.04 17.33 5.34
CA ASP A 315 28.94 16.15 4.48
C ASP A 315 28.24 16.46 3.16
N SER A 316 28.82 15.96 2.05
CA SER A 316 28.17 15.99 0.74
C SER A 316 26.93 15.08 0.70
N MET A 317 25.98 15.38 -0.20
CA MET A 317 24.77 14.56 -0.37
C MET A 317 25.09 13.11 -0.72
N LEU A 318 26.12 12.88 -1.55
CA LEU A 318 26.59 11.53 -1.87
C LEU A 318 27.08 10.78 -0.63
N THR A 319 27.81 11.47 0.26
CA THR A 319 28.30 10.87 1.52
C THR A 319 27.14 10.47 2.42
N LYS A 320 26.08 11.29 2.49
CA LYS A 320 24.87 10.98 3.26
C LYS A 320 24.15 9.74 2.71
N VAL A 321 23.96 9.65 1.40
CA VAL A 321 23.36 8.47 0.75
C VAL A 321 24.21 7.23 0.96
N LEU A 322 25.54 7.33 0.79
CA LEU A 322 26.45 6.21 0.99
C LEU A 322 26.42 5.71 2.44
N ARG A 323 26.31 6.61 3.43
CA ARG A 323 26.17 6.22 4.85
C ARG A 323 24.83 5.55 5.18
N MET A 324 23.77 5.77 4.39
CA MET A 324 22.49 5.06 4.57
C MET A 324 22.57 3.59 4.15
N VAL A 325 23.42 3.25 3.17
CA VAL A 325 23.49 1.88 2.63
C VAL A 325 24.75 1.15 3.11
N VAL A 326 25.86 1.88 3.24
CA VAL A 326 27.18 1.36 3.62
C VAL A 326 27.77 2.21 4.75
N PRO A 327 27.21 2.14 5.96
CA PRO A 327 27.78 2.81 7.13
C PRO A 327 29.09 2.15 7.57
N LYS A 328 29.93 2.89 8.31
CA LYS A 328 31.06 2.31 9.02
C LYS A 328 30.54 1.40 10.14
N TYR A 329 30.98 0.15 10.19
CA TYR A 329 30.49 -0.82 11.15
C TYR A 329 31.63 -1.55 11.88
N PHE A 330 31.33 -1.99 13.09
CA PHE A 330 32.10 -2.98 13.81
C PHE A 330 31.57 -4.38 13.47
N PRO A 331 32.42 -5.43 13.43
CA PRO A 331 32.03 -6.78 13.06
C PRO A 331 31.17 -7.52 14.11
N TYR A 332 30.49 -6.80 15.00
CA TYR A 332 29.59 -7.35 16.02
C TYR A 332 28.13 -7.30 15.55
N GLN A 333 27.34 -8.31 15.93
CA GLN A 333 25.91 -8.34 15.63
C GLN A 333 25.15 -7.26 16.41
N SER A 334 24.17 -6.64 15.76
CA SER A 334 23.23 -5.69 16.35
C SER A 334 21.80 -6.17 16.13
N ASP A 335 21.02 -6.22 17.22
CA ASP A 335 19.59 -6.55 17.21
C ASP A 335 18.74 -5.32 17.54
N ALA A 336 19.16 -4.15 17.06
CA ALA A 336 18.50 -2.89 17.34
C ALA A 336 17.12 -2.76 16.65
N LEU A 337 17.02 -3.23 15.40
CA LEU A 337 15.83 -3.12 14.56
C LEU A 337 15.54 -4.47 13.91
N SER A 338 14.25 -4.82 13.85
CA SER A 338 13.76 -5.90 12.99
C SER A 338 13.43 -5.35 11.59
N TYR A 339 13.29 -6.25 10.61
CA TYR A 339 13.12 -5.86 9.19
C TYR A 339 11.85 -5.03 8.95
N ASP A 340 10.73 -5.45 9.52
CA ASP A 340 9.46 -4.74 9.54
C ASP A 340 9.61 -3.31 10.08
N MET A 341 10.27 -3.15 11.23
CA MET A 341 10.48 -1.83 11.84
C MET A 341 11.35 -0.92 10.97
N PHE A 342 12.41 -1.47 10.36
CA PHE A 342 13.28 -0.72 9.48
C PHE A 342 12.50 -0.19 8.27
N MET A 343 11.75 -1.07 7.61
CA MET A 343 11.03 -0.78 6.39
C MET A 343 9.89 0.23 6.62
N TYR A 344 9.09 0.05 7.67
CA TYR A 344 7.97 0.94 7.97
C TYR A 344 8.38 2.30 8.55
N ASN A 345 9.51 2.38 9.26
CA ASN A 345 9.99 3.66 9.78
C ASN A 345 10.86 4.42 8.79
N SER A 346 11.57 3.79 7.84
CA SER A 346 12.47 4.54 6.95
C SER A 346 11.70 5.50 6.04
N ASP A 347 12.03 6.80 6.09
CA ASP A 347 11.38 7.83 5.29
C ASP A 347 11.56 7.58 3.79
N ILE A 348 12.80 7.33 3.36
CA ILE A 348 13.14 7.10 1.95
C ILE A 348 12.39 5.89 1.40
N PHE A 349 12.37 4.79 2.15
CA PHE A 349 11.66 3.59 1.71
C PHE A 349 10.15 3.85 1.56
N VAL A 350 9.52 4.40 2.61
CA VAL A 350 8.07 4.67 2.59
C VAL A 350 7.73 5.64 1.46
N LEU A 351 8.52 6.69 1.24
CA LEU A 351 8.30 7.66 0.17
C LEU A 351 8.44 7.04 -1.21
N LEU A 352 9.55 6.34 -1.51
CA LEU A 352 9.78 5.71 -2.81
C LEU A 352 8.72 4.65 -3.11
N TYR A 353 8.39 3.79 -2.13
CA TYR A 353 7.40 2.74 -2.32
C TYR A 353 6.01 3.33 -2.50
N THR A 354 5.60 4.32 -1.70
CA THR A 354 4.31 4.99 -1.87
C THR A 354 4.21 5.68 -3.22
N PHE A 355 5.27 6.36 -3.66
CA PHE A 355 5.30 7.02 -4.96
C PHE A 355 5.16 6.01 -6.11
N SER A 356 5.85 4.86 -6.04
CA SER A 356 5.67 3.75 -6.97
C SER A 356 4.20 3.26 -7.01
N VAL A 357 3.58 3.08 -5.84
CA VAL A 357 2.17 2.65 -5.74
C VAL A 357 1.23 3.68 -6.37
N LEU A 358 1.44 4.98 -6.14
CA LEU A 358 0.61 6.04 -6.71
C LEU A 358 0.68 6.07 -8.24
N LEU A 359 1.86 5.84 -8.82
CA LEU A 359 2.04 5.79 -10.28
C LEU A 359 1.36 4.59 -10.94
N ASP A 360 1.20 3.47 -10.22
CA ASP A 360 0.55 2.23 -10.71
C ASP A 360 -0.87 2.02 -10.15
N VAL A 361 -1.43 3.02 -9.47
CA VAL A 361 -2.74 2.88 -8.80
C VAL A 361 -3.87 2.62 -9.79
N GLN A 362 -3.81 3.23 -10.98
CA GLN A 362 -4.83 3.06 -12.00
C GLN A 362 -4.94 1.61 -12.47
N ASN A 363 -3.82 1.01 -12.88
CA ASN A 363 -3.78 -0.38 -13.36
C ASN A 363 -4.17 -1.36 -12.26
N SER A 364 -3.65 -1.16 -11.05
CA SER A 364 -3.95 -2.04 -9.91
C SER A 364 -5.41 -2.00 -9.48
N LEU A 365 -6.04 -0.82 -9.43
CA LEU A 365 -7.47 -0.71 -9.09
C LEU A 365 -8.36 -1.31 -10.19
N GLN A 366 -8.06 -1.05 -11.46
CA GLN A 366 -8.82 -1.64 -12.57
C GLN A 366 -8.75 -3.17 -12.56
N HIS A 367 -7.55 -3.73 -12.36
CA HIS A 367 -7.36 -5.18 -12.26
C HIS A 367 -8.10 -5.77 -11.05
N THR A 368 -7.86 -5.21 -9.85
CA THR A 368 -8.45 -5.76 -8.62
C THR A 368 -9.97 -5.71 -8.64
N ARG A 369 -10.55 -4.62 -9.16
CA ARG A 369 -12.00 -4.49 -9.33
C ARG A 369 -12.56 -5.62 -10.20
N ASN A 370 -12.00 -5.80 -11.39
CA ASN A 370 -12.54 -6.79 -12.32
C ASN A 370 -12.35 -8.21 -11.82
N VAL A 371 -11.21 -8.54 -11.22
CA VAL A 371 -10.99 -9.86 -10.60
C VAL A 371 -11.96 -10.11 -9.46
N ASN A 372 -12.25 -9.10 -8.64
CA ASN A 372 -13.19 -9.20 -7.53
C ASN A 372 -14.62 -9.52 -7.98
N LEU A 373 -15.07 -8.98 -9.12
CA LEU A 373 -16.40 -9.31 -9.69
C LEU A 373 -16.58 -10.81 -9.91
N TYR A 374 -15.53 -11.50 -10.38
CA TYR A 374 -15.58 -12.93 -10.64
C TYR A 374 -15.31 -13.74 -9.36
N ASN A 375 -14.32 -13.34 -8.57
CA ASN A 375 -13.92 -14.04 -7.35
C ASN A 375 -14.97 -13.95 -6.23
N ALA A 376 -15.79 -12.89 -6.17
CA ALA A 376 -16.88 -12.79 -5.20
C ALA A 376 -18.00 -13.81 -5.47
N LEU A 377 -18.22 -14.17 -6.73
CA LEU A 377 -19.25 -15.13 -7.16
C LEU A 377 -18.74 -16.58 -7.08
N SER A 378 -17.44 -16.79 -7.36
CA SER A 378 -16.77 -18.08 -7.19
C SER A 378 -15.37 -17.89 -6.56
N PRO A 379 -15.27 -17.95 -5.22
CA PRO A 379 -14.02 -17.68 -4.52
C PRO A 379 -12.92 -18.71 -4.82
N SER A 380 -11.75 -18.21 -5.24
CA SER A 380 -10.51 -18.97 -5.33
C SER A 380 -9.48 -18.41 -4.35
N ALA A 381 -8.89 -19.28 -3.54
CA ALA A 381 -7.95 -18.86 -2.49
C ALA A 381 -6.70 -18.17 -3.07
N LEU A 382 -6.14 -18.70 -4.16
CA LEU A 382 -4.93 -18.16 -4.79
C LEU A 382 -5.17 -16.76 -5.36
N VAL A 383 -6.28 -16.58 -6.09
CA VAL A 383 -6.70 -15.28 -6.63
C VAL A 383 -6.98 -14.29 -5.50
N SER A 384 -7.58 -14.73 -4.41
CA SER A 384 -7.83 -13.88 -3.24
C SER A 384 -6.53 -13.38 -2.61
N ILE A 385 -5.51 -14.24 -2.48
CA ILE A 385 -4.19 -13.86 -1.97
C ILE A 385 -3.51 -12.84 -2.90
N GLU A 386 -3.65 -13.00 -4.23
CA GLU A 386 -3.15 -12.04 -5.23
C GLU A 386 -3.80 -10.66 -5.06
N MET A 387 -5.13 -10.62 -4.90
CA MET A 387 -5.86 -9.38 -4.64
C MET A 387 -5.49 -8.75 -3.29
N PHE A 388 -5.28 -9.55 -2.25
CA PHE A 388 -4.79 -9.06 -0.95
C PHE A 388 -3.39 -8.46 -1.08
N SER A 389 -2.53 -9.06 -1.89
CA SER A 389 -1.20 -8.53 -2.21
C SER A 389 -1.28 -7.16 -2.89
N LEU A 390 -2.18 -6.97 -3.86
CA LEU A 390 -2.41 -5.67 -4.50
C LEU A 390 -2.97 -4.63 -3.51
N SER A 391 -3.95 -5.03 -2.70
CA SER A 391 -4.59 -4.14 -1.72
C SER A 391 -3.63 -3.71 -0.61
N LEU A 392 -2.71 -4.59 -0.21
CA LEU A 392 -1.67 -4.30 0.78
C LEU A 392 -0.73 -3.16 0.34
N ARG A 393 -0.63 -2.86 -0.96
CA ARG A 393 0.13 -1.69 -1.46
C ARG A 393 -0.32 -0.38 -0.80
N LEU A 394 -1.60 -0.25 -0.50
CA LEU A 394 -2.18 0.94 0.13
C LEU A 394 -1.72 1.14 1.57
N LEU A 395 -1.13 0.11 2.21
CA LEU A 395 -0.51 0.23 3.53
C LEU A 395 0.60 1.29 3.51
N TRP A 396 1.38 1.37 2.43
CA TRP A 396 2.43 2.37 2.29
C TRP A 396 1.86 3.79 2.23
N GLY A 397 0.71 3.96 1.56
CA GLY A 397 -0.07 5.19 1.60
C GLY A 397 -0.45 5.59 3.03
N ASN A 398 -0.91 4.64 3.85
CA ASN A 398 -1.20 4.90 5.26
C ASN A 398 0.04 5.39 6.04
N LEU A 399 1.18 4.73 5.85
CA LEU A 399 2.43 5.12 6.50
C LEU A 399 2.90 6.51 6.06
N ALA A 400 2.77 6.82 4.76
CA ALA A 400 3.11 8.12 4.20
C ALA A 400 2.21 9.23 4.75
N ILE A 401 0.90 9.00 4.87
CA ILE A 401 -0.05 9.94 5.48
C ILE A 401 0.38 10.26 6.91
N LEU A 402 0.71 9.26 7.73
CA LEU A 402 1.15 9.49 9.11
C LEU A 402 2.44 10.29 9.21
N LYS A 403 3.44 9.96 8.37
CA LYS A 403 4.70 10.71 8.32
C LYS A 403 4.48 12.15 7.87
N LEU A 404 3.61 12.37 6.88
CA LEU A 404 3.23 13.69 6.42
C LEU A 404 2.52 14.48 7.52
N CYS A 405 1.60 13.86 8.27
CA CYS A 405 0.96 14.49 9.43
C CYS A 405 1.98 14.93 10.48
N LYS A 406 2.98 14.11 10.81
CA LYS A 406 4.06 14.51 11.74
C LYS A 406 4.89 15.66 11.18
N LEU A 407 5.25 15.61 9.91
CA LEU A 407 6.02 16.66 9.26
C LEU A 407 5.26 17.99 9.24
N LEU A 408 4.00 17.99 8.79
CA LEU A 408 3.13 19.17 8.77
C LEU A 408 2.92 19.72 10.18
N TRP A 409 2.69 18.86 11.16
CA TRP A 409 2.52 19.29 12.54
C TRP A 409 3.80 19.93 13.12
N ASN A 410 4.98 19.45 12.74
CA ASN A 410 6.23 20.10 13.09
C ASN A 410 6.39 21.48 12.42
N LEU A 411 6.02 21.59 11.14
CA LEU A 411 6.11 22.85 10.38
C LEU A 411 5.21 23.96 10.95
N LEU A 412 4.11 23.61 11.62
CA LEU A 412 3.27 24.58 12.34
C LEU A 412 3.99 25.24 13.53
N GLY A 413 5.14 24.70 13.99
CA GLY A 413 5.99 25.33 15.00
C GLY A 413 5.36 25.45 16.40
N ILE A 414 4.26 24.74 16.66
CA ILE A 414 3.48 24.86 17.91
C ILE A 414 4.25 24.32 19.13
N ALA A 415 5.14 23.34 18.92
CA ALA A 415 5.96 22.76 19.98
C ALA A 415 7.32 23.46 20.04
N SER A 416 7.65 24.03 21.20
CA SER A 416 8.99 24.60 21.45
C SER A 416 9.95 23.58 22.06
N TYR A 417 9.42 22.48 22.62
CA TYR A 417 10.21 21.46 23.32
C TYR A 417 9.80 20.04 22.92
N ASN A 418 10.79 19.14 22.97
CA ASN A 418 10.58 17.72 22.76
C ASN A 418 9.64 17.14 23.86
N GLY A 419 8.55 16.48 23.45
CA GLY A 419 7.54 15.88 24.32
C GLY A 419 6.40 16.80 24.77
N GLN A 420 6.38 18.07 24.33
CA GLN A 420 5.34 19.05 24.66
C GLN A 420 4.02 18.76 23.94
N SER A 421 4.07 18.52 22.63
CA SER A 421 2.86 18.31 21.82
C SER A 421 2.25 16.94 22.07
N THR A 422 1.00 16.88 22.52
CA THR A 422 0.22 15.64 22.62
C THR A 422 -0.11 15.07 21.25
N THR A 423 -0.51 15.93 20.30
CA THR A 423 -0.89 15.57 18.92
C THR A 423 0.25 14.88 18.16
N MET A 424 1.49 15.34 18.30
CA MET A 424 2.64 14.68 17.69
C MET A 424 2.82 13.23 18.17
N GLY A 425 2.48 12.97 19.43
CA GLY A 425 2.53 11.61 19.99
C GLY A 425 1.45 10.70 19.42
N PHE A 426 0.30 11.25 19.05
CA PHE A 426 -0.84 10.51 18.50
C PHE A 426 -0.52 9.83 17.16
N PHE A 427 0.32 10.43 16.32
CA PHE A 427 0.71 9.88 15.01
C PHE A 427 1.76 8.74 15.09
N ASN A 428 1.72 7.91 16.14
CA ASN A 428 2.63 6.79 16.33
C ASN A 428 1.87 5.54 16.80
N PHE A 429 2.30 4.39 16.32
CA PHE A 429 1.91 3.08 16.80
C PHE A 429 2.87 2.56 17.87
N SER A 430 2.32 1.90 18.90
CA SER A 430 3.07 1.22 19.94
C SER A 430 3.82 0.00 19.41
N SER A 431 3.19 -0.77 18.50
CA SER A 431 3.72 -2.00 17.90
C SER A 431 3.27 -2.17 16.45
N VAL A 432 4.02 -2.97 15.70
CA VAL A 432 3.72 -3.36 14.31
C VAL A 432 2.39 -4.12 14.20
N THR A 433 1.90 -4.73 15.27
CA THR A 433 0.62 -5.48 15.25
C THR A 433 -0.58 -4.62 14.92
N TYR A 434 -0.62 -3.36 15.41
CA TYR A 434 -1.67 -2.41 15.04
C TYR A 434 -1.60 -2.04 13.55
N LEU A 435 -0.39 -1.98 12.98
CA LEU A 435 -0.24 -1.78 11.54
C LEU A 435 -0.79 -2.97 10.75
N TYR A 436 -0.55 -4.20 11.19
CA TYR A 436 -1.14 -5.39 10.56
C TYR A 436 -2.66 -5.44 10.70
N LEU A 437 -3.21 -4.96 11.83
CA LEU A 437 -4.66 -4.81 11.99
C LEU A 437 -5.22 -3.83 10.96
N SER A 438 -4.53 -2.71 10.70
CA SER A 438 -4.93 -1.75 9.67
C SER A 438 -4.93 -2.36 8.26
N ALA A 439 -4.00 -3.29 7.97
CA ALA A 439 -3.93 -3.96 6.68
C ALA A 439 -5.17 -4.81 6.37
N ILE A 440 -5.82 -5.39 7.37
CA ILE A 440 -7.03 -6.22 7.19
C ILE A 440 -8.16 -5.41 6.55
N LEU A 441 -8.35 -4.16 6.98
CA LEU A 441 -9.37 -3.27 6.41
C LEU A 441 -9.07 -2.91 4.96
N LEU A 442 -7.80 -2.90 4.55
CA LEU A 442 -7.41 -2.61 3.17
C LEU A 442 -7.85 -3.72 2.19
N PHE A 443 -8.03 -4.95 2.67
CA PHE A 443 -8.51 -6.05 1.82
C PHE A 443 -9.96 -5.87 1.34
N PHE A 444 -10.72 -4.95 1.95
CA PHE A 444 -12.08 -4.63 1.56
C PHE A 444 -12.17 -3.44 0.58
N VAL A 445 -11.05 -2.84 0.18
CA VAL A 445 -11.04 -1.77 -0.84
C VAL A 445 -11.69 -2.20 -2.17
N PRO A 446 -11.53 -3.44 -2.67
CA PRO A 446 -12.24 -3.87 -3.88
C PRO A 446 -13.76 -3.88 -3.71
N SER A 447 -14.26 -4.36 -2.57
CA SER A 447 -15.68 -4.32 -2.24
C SER A 447 -16.19 -2.89 -2.09
N LEU A 448 -15.37 -1.97 -1.58
CA LEU A 448 -15.69 -0.54 -1.49
C LEU A 448 -15.89 0.08 -2.87
N ILE A 449 -15.05 -0.30 -3.85
CA ILE A 449 -15.15 0.16 -5.24
C ILE A 449 -16.46 -0.29 -5.86
N GLU A 450 -16.83 -1.56 -5.66
CA GLU A 450 -18.10 -2.09 -6.16
C GLU A 450 -19.29 -1.42 -5.47
N TYR A 451 -19.22 -1.21 -4.16
CA TYR A 451 -20.28 -0.51 -3.43
C TYR A 451 -20.50 0.91 -3.95
N ASN A 452 -19.42 1.68 -4.18
CA ASN A 452 -19.51 3.04 -4.73
C ASN A 452 -20.08 3.08 -6.17
N ASN A 453 -19.92 2.01 -6.93
CA ASN A 453 -20.36 1.91 -8.32
C ASN A 453 -21.64 1.06 -8.48
N SER A 454 -22.30 0.71 -7.37
CA SER A 454 -23.43 -0.22 -7.35
C SER A 454 -24.66 0.32 -8.08
N VAL A 455 -24.85 1.65 -8.08
CA VAL A 455 -25.94 2.33 -8.80
C VAL A 455 -25.46 2.75 -10.19
N SER A 456 -25.60 1.84 -11.15
CA SER A 456 -25.22 2.07 -12.54
C SER A 456 -26.25 1.55 -13.53
N VAL A 457 -26.36 2.18 -14.69
CA VAL A 457 -27.20 1.74 -15.81
C VAL A 457 -26.44 1.84 -17.12
N ASP A 458 -26.61 0.84 -17.99
CA ASP A 458 -26.04 0.84 -19.34
C ASP A 458 -27.11 1.26 -20.35
N ILE A 459 -26.80 2.31 -21.14
CA ILE A 459 -27.64 2.74 -22.26
C ILE A 459 -26.97 2.28 -23.55
N ALA A 460 -27.62 1.36 -24.25
CA ALA A 460 -27.09 0.73 -25.46
C ALA A 460 -27.31 1.61 -26.70
N ASN A 461 -26.36 1.57 -27.63
CA ASN A 461 -26.45 2.26 -28.93
C ASN A 461 -27.68 1.82 -29.76
N ALA A 462 -28.21 0.63 -29.49
CA ALA A 462 -29.42 0.12 -30.14
C ALA A 462 -30.69 0.89 -29.73
N ILE A 463 -30.69 1.58 -28.60
CA ILE A 463 -31.84 2.33 -28.07
C ILE A 463 -31.74 3.80 -28.50
N GLU A 464 -30.56 4.39 -28.35
CA GLU A 464 -30.26 5.77 -28.72
C GLU A 464 -28.81 5.85 -29.23
N PRO A 465 -28.53 6.63 -30.28
CA PRO A 465 -27.15 6.89 -30.71
C PRO A 465 -26.32 7.45 -29.56
N ILE A 466 -25.27 6.71 -29.16
CA ILE A 466 -24.41 7.14 -28.04
C ILE A 466 -23.31 8.12 -28.47
N ASP A 467 -23.19 8.39 -29.77
CA ASP A 467 -22.27 9.38 -30.31
C ASP A 467 -22.67 10.80 -29.86
N GLY A 468 -21.70 11.55 -29.34
CA GLY A 468 -21.92 12.89 -28.79
C GLY A 468 -22.06 12.93 -27.26
N ILE A 469 -22.18 11.78 -26.59
CA ILE A 469 -22.12 11.70 -25.13
C ILE A 469 -20.66 11.84 -24.69
N CYS A 470 -20.36 12.91 -23.96
CA CYS A 470 -19.03 13.12 -23.38
C CYS A 470 -18.88 12.25 -22.13
N VAL A 471 -17.90 11.35 -22.14
CA VAL A 471 -17.47 10.57 -20.97
C VAL A 471 -16.26 11.25 -20.39
N GLU A 472 -16.36 11.62 -19.11
CA GLU A 472 -15.28 12.25 -18.37
C GLU A 472 -14.64 11.28 -17.39
N VAL A 473 -13.31 11.32 -17.29
CA VAL A 473 -12.55 10.42 -16.41
C VAL A 473 -13.02 10.52 -14.96
N ILE A 474 -13.33 11.74 -14.50
CA ILE A 474 -13.72 12.03 -13.12
C ILE A 474 -15.01 11.28 -12.74
N ASN A 475 -15.94 11.12 -13.69
CA ASN A 475 -17.19 10.41 -13.48
C ASN A 475 -17.07 8.90 -13.69
N GLY A 476 -15.94 8.45 -14.25
CA GLY A 476 -15.67 7.04 -14.53
C GLY A 476 -15.47 6.19 -13.28
N SER A 477 -15.74 4.89 -13.44
CA SER A 477 -15.83 3.93 -12.33
C SER A 477 -14.60 3.83 -11.44
N TYR A 478 -13.42 4.24 -11.91
CA TYR A 478 -12.21 4.20 -11.08
C TYR A 478 -11.88 5.55 -10.42
N LEU A 479 -11.94 6.68 -11.13
CA LEU A 479 -11.50 7.97 -10.59
C LEU A 479 -12.51 8.55 -9.60
N ARG A 480 -13.82 8.33 -9.83
CA ARG A 480 -14.87 8.73 -8.89
C ARG A 480 -14.70 8.12 -7.49
N VAL A 481 -14.04 6.96 -7.41
CA VAL A 481 -13.85 6.20 -6.16
C VAL A 481 -12.60 6.67 -5.41
N ALA A 482 -11.63 7.28 -6.10
CA ALA A 482 -10.35 7.71 -5.51
C ALA A 482 -10.48 8.55 -4.22
N PRO A 483 -11.33 9.61 -4.13
CA PRO A 483 -11.46 10.37 -2.89
C PRO A 483 -12.01 9.53 -1.73
N TYR A 484 -12.89 8.57 -2.00
CA TYR A 484 -13.46 7.69 -0.98
C TYR A 484 -12.47 6.63 -0.50
N VAL A 485 -11.58 6.16 -1.38
CA VAL A 485 -10.45 5.32 -0.97
C VAL A 485 -9.53 6.12 -0.04
N ILE A 486 -9.17 7.36 -0.38
CA ILE A 486 -8.37 8.22 0.50
C ILE A 486 -9.06 8.43 1.85
N TYR A 487 -10.37 8.70 1.85
CA TYR A 487 -11.16 8.82 3.06
C TYR A 487 -11.10 7.53 3.90
N ALA A 488 -11.29 6.36 3.28
CA ALA A 488 -11.22 5.07 3.95
C ALA A 488 -9.81 4.79 4.53
N LEU A 489 -8.74 5.18 3.82
CA LEU A 489 -7.36 5.09 4.31
C LEU A 489 -7.15 5.94 5.56
N VAL A 490 -7.57 7.21 5.54
CA VAL A 490 -7.46 8.11 6.69
C VAL A 490 -8.28 7.60 7.88
N LEU A 491 -9.53 7.18 7.65
CA LEU A 491 -10.42 6.65 8.68
C LEU A 491 -9.84 5.37 9.30
N ASN A 492 -9.35 4.44 8.47
CA ASN A 492 -8.70 3.20 8.91
C ASN A 492 -7.55 3.50 9.88
N ILE A 493 -6.61 4.35 9.48
CA ILE A 493 -5.48 4.73 10.33
C ILE A 493 -5.95 5.36 11.64
N PHE A 494 -6.87 6.32 11.56
CA PHE A 494 -7.34 7.07 12.72
C PHE A 494 -8.00 6.14 13.76
N VAL A 495 -8.87 5.23 13.31
CA VAL A 495 -9.53 4.25 14.18
C VAL A 495 -8.51 3.32 14.84
N VAL A 496 -7.55 2.79 14.07
CA VAL A 496 -6.54 1.87 14.61
C VAL A 496 -5.62 2.57 15.60
N ILE A 497 -5.23 3.82 15.34
CA ILE A 497 -4.45 4.63 16.29
C ILE A 497 -5.23 4.92 17.56
N LEU A 498 -6.52 5.26 17.47
CA LEU A 498 -7.36 5.47 18.65
C LEU A 498 -7.43 4.22 19.52
N VAL A 499 -7.59 3.05 18.90
CA VAL A 499 -7.59 1.76 19.60
C VAL A 499 -6.24 1.51 20.27
N ASP A 500 -5.13 1.77 19.58
CA ASP A 500 -3.78 1.60 20.13
C ASP A 500 -3.52 2.54 21.32
N HIS A 501 -3.76 3.85 21.16
CA HIS A 501 -3.58 4.83 22.23
C HIS A 501 -4.54 4.62 23.40
N GLY A 502 -5.75 4.12 23.14
CA GLY A 502 -6.71 3.76 24.17
C GLY A 502 -6.25 2.56 25.01
N ILE A 503 -5.84 1.47 24.36
CA ILE A 503 -5.38 0.25 25.05
C ILE A 503 -4.02 0.49 25.74
N ASN A 504 -3.10 1.18 25.06
CA ASN A 504 -1.72 1.38 25.51
C ASN A 504 -1.47 2.76 26.13
N TYR A 505 -2.50 3.43 26.65
CA TYR A 505 -2.39 4.78 27.22
C TYR A 505 -1.28 4.91 28.27
N LYS A 506 -1.17 3.94 29.20
CA LYS A 506 -0.12 3.92 30.24
C LYS A 506 1.28 3.83 29.65
N TYR A 507 1.44 3.03 28.59
CA TYR A 507 2.70 2.90 27.87
C TYR A 507 3.10 4.21 27.20
N PHE A 508 2.19 4.90 26.50
CA PHE A 508 2.48 6.21 25.91
C PHE A 508 2.80 7.27 26.97
N LYS A 509 2.12 7.27 28.13
CA LYS A 509 2.45 8.16 29.26
C LYS A 509 3.87 7.91 29.78
N MET A 510 4.31 6.66 29.82
CA MET A 510 5.67 6.29 30.20
C MET A 510 6.70 6.76 29.16
N LEU A 511 6.44 6.54 27.86
CA LEU A 511 7.34 6.96 26.77
C LEU A 511 7.66 8.46 26.81
N ARG A 512 6.70 9.31 27.19
CA ARG A 512 6.91 10.76 27.32
C ARG A 512 7.97 11.16 28.34
N LYS A 513 8.26 10.29 29.31
CA LYS A 513 9.19 10.58 30.40
C LYS A 513 10.64 10.22 30.07
N ASN A 514 10.89 9.47 28.99
CA ASN A 514 12.22 8.99 28.61
C ASN A 514 12.82 9.77 27.42
N SER A 515 14.09 10.19 27.46
CA SER A 515 14.69 10.98 26.38
C SER A 515 14.82 10.24 25.04
N LEU A 516 15.17 8.95 25.03
CA LEU A 516 15.23 8.14 23.80
C LEU A 516 13.84 7.97 23.18
N ALA A 517 12.84 7.68 23.99
CA ALA A 517 11.46 7.58 23.53
C ALA A 517 10.92 8.92 23.02
N ARG A 518 11.26 10.03 23.69
CA ARG A 518 10.93 11.36 23.22
C ARG A 518 11.55 11.67 21.86
N GLN A 519 12.80 11.29 21.64
CA GLN A 519 13.46 11.44 20.35
C GLN A 519 12.70 10.71 19.23
N ALA A 520 12.30 9.46 19.46
CA ALA A 520 11.54 8.68 18.49
C ALA A 520 10.15 9.28 18.23
N VAL A 521 9.37 9.51 19.29
CA VAL A 521 7.94 9.84 19.19
C VAL A 521 7.70 11.29 18.79
N TYR A 522 8.47 12.24 19.33
CA TYR A 522 8.16 13.67 19.23
C TYR A 522 9.18 14.46 18.42
N ASN A 523 10.40 13.94 18.23
CA ASN A 523 11.49 14.67 17.58
C ASN A 523 11.98 14.00 16.28
N SER A 524 11.19 13.08 15.73
CA SER A 524 11.46 12.44 14.46
C SER A 524 10.19 12.00 13.74
N THR A 525 10.31 11.69 12.45
CA THR A 525 9.27 11.08 11.61
C THR A 525 9.04 9.58 11.86
N SER A 526 9.64 8.98 12.91
CA SER A 526 9.32 7.61 13.30
C SER A 526 7.82 7.48 13.60
N ILE A 527 7.22 6.35 13.22
CA ILE A 527 5.78 6.08 13.40
C ILE A 527 5.52 4.76 14.13
N ILE A 528 6.54 3.92 14.36
CA ILE A 528 6.41 2.66 15.11
C ILE A 528 7.43 2.64 16.25
N CYS A 529 6.97 2.37 17.47
CA CYS A 529 7.75 2.47 18.71
C CYS A 529 8.24 1.13 19.27
N ASP A 530 8.07 0.03 18.55
CA ASP A 530 8.30 -1.35 19.02
C ASP A 530 9.78 -1.64 19.36
N PHE A 531 10.72 -0.88 18.76
CA PHE A 531 12.14 -0.95 19.10
C PHE A 531 12.49 -0.28 20.43
N LEU A 532 11.54 0.36 21.14
CA LEU A 532 11.73 1.02 22.44
C LEU A 532 11.48 0.08 23.63
N TRP A 533 11.72 -1.22 23.46
CA TRP A 533 11.56 -2.21 24.52
C TRP A 533 12.56 -1.99 25.66
N GLY A 534 12.10 -2.26 26.90
CA GLY A 534 12.89 -2.19 28.14
C GLY A 534 12.82 -0.86 28.90
N ILE A 535 11.91 0.05 28.51
CA ILE A 535 11.65 1.26 29.30
C ILE A 535 10.80 0.88 30.51
N GLU A 536 11.30 1.21 31.69
CA GLU A 536 10.63 0.92 32.96
C GLU A 536 10.48 2.21 33.78
N THR A 537 9.38 2.30 34.53
CA THR A 537 9.17 3.38 35.49
C THR A 537 9.98 3.12 36.75
N ARG A 538 10.88 4.05 37.12
CA ARG A 538 11.62 4.00 38.38
C ARG A 538 11.23 5.20 39.23
N ALA A 539 10.93 4.96 40.51
CA ALA A 539 10.78 6.02 41.49
C ALA A 539 12.16 6.67 41.69
N ASN A 540 12.29 7.97 41.40
CA ASN A 540 13.48 8.74 41.77
C ASN A 540 13.39 9.14 43.25
N LEU A 541 14.54 9.37 43.89
CA LEU A 541 14.66 9.84 45.28
C LEU A 541 13.91 11.14 45.62
N ASN A 542 13.42 11.89 44.62
CA ASN A 542 12.74 13.18 44.81
C ASN A 542 11.21 13.11 44.63
N GLY A 543 10.60 11.92 44.71
CA GLY A 543 9.14 11.73 44.60
C GLY A 543 8.56 11.88 43.18
N ALA A 544 9.37 12.25 42.17
CA ALA A 544 8.94 12.34 40.78
C ALA A 544 9.22 11.04 40.00
N GLU A 545 8.16 10.37 39.56
CA GLU A 545 8.23 9.18 38.70
C GLU A 545 8.97 9.48 37.37
N GLY A 546 10.17 8.90 37.18
CA GLY A 546 10.91 8.94 35.91
C GLY A 546 10.82 7.62 35.15
N ALA A 547 11.13 7.63 33.85
CA ALA A 547 11.23 6.40 33.05
C ALA A 547 12.67 6.23 32.56
N ILE A 548 13.27 5.08 32.86
CA ILE A 548 14.65 4.77 32.48
C ILE A 548 14.68 3.59 31.52
N VAL A 549 15.71 3.54 30.66
CA VAL A 549 15.98 2.38 29.83
C VAL A 549 17.46 2.05 29.86
N VAL A 550 17.79 0.79 30.15
CA VAL A 550 19.15 0.29 30.12
C VAL A 550 19.40 -0.30 28.73
N VAL A 551 20.22 0.37 27.93
CA VAL A 551 20.50 0.00 26.54
C VAL A 551 21.97 -0.37 26.40
N ARG A 552 22.28 -1.45 25.67
CA ARG A 552 23.66 -1.75 25.28
C ARG A 552 24.19 -0.70 24.32
N ALA A 553 25.45 -0.30 24.50
CA ALA A 553 26.10 0.70 23.66
C ALA A 553 26.00 0.37 22.15
N ARG A 554 26.13 -0.92 21.79
CA ARG A 554 25.99 -1.42 20.41
C ARG A 554 24.60 -1.17 19.80
N ARG A 555 23.53 -1.40 20.58
CA ARG A 555 22.14 -1.16 20.14
C ARG A 555 21.91 0.33 19.94
N LEU A 556 22.30 1.15 20.90
CA LEU A 556 22.10 2.59 20.84
C LEU A 556 22.89 3.23 19.69
N SER A 557 24.11 2.75 19.38
CA SER A 557 24.89 3.19 18.22
C SER A 557 24.17 2.94 16.89
N THR A 558 23.56 1.77 16.75
CA THR A 558 22.79 1.42 15.55
C THR A 558 21.49 2.25 15.45
N LEU A 559 20.83 2.53 16.58
CA LEU A 559 19.66 3.40 16.62
C LEU A 559 20.00 4.85 16.24
N GLN A 560 21.14 5.38 16.70
CA GLN A 560 21.60 6.72 16.36
C GLN A 560 21.75 6.89 14.84
N TRP A 561 22.41 5.94 14.17
CA TRP A 561 22.51 5.90 12.71
C TRP A 561 21.13 5.89 12.05
N PHE A 562 20.21 5.04 12.53
CA PHE A 562 18.89 4.95 11.94
C PHE A 562 18.12 6.28 12.03
N PHE A 563 18.18 6.95 13.18
CA PHE A 563 17.56 8.26 13.34
C PHE A 563 18.18 9.34 12.46
N MET A 564 19.50 9.35 12.30
CA MET A 564 20.20 10.40 11.55
C MET A 564 20.19 10.16 10.02
N CYS A 565 20.09 8.91 9.59
CA CYS A 565 20.21 8.54 8.18
C CYS A 565 18.88 8.08 7.56
N HIS A 566 17.95 7.49 8.30
CA HIS A 566 16.69 6.96 7.75
C HIS A 566 15.45 7.76 8.14
N LEU A 567 15.57 8.68 9.09
CA LEU A 567 14.48 9.48 9.61
C LEU A 567 14.78 10.98 9.50
N THR A 568 13.73 11.76 9.31
CA THR A 568 13.78 13.21 9.40
C THR A 568 13.59 13.60 10.86
N CYS A 569 14.58 14.32 11.38
CA CYS A 569 14.60 14.82 12.73
C CYS A 569 14.11 16.27 12.81
N PHE A 570 13.45 16.64 13.92
CA PHE A 570 12.71 17.90 14.04
C PHE A 570 13.44 19.04 14.78
N CYS A 571 14.62 18.80 15.34
CA CYS A 571 15.44 19.81 16.04
C CYS A 571 14.84 20.36 17.34
N LEU A 572 13.90 19.67 17.96
CA LEU A 572 13.27 20.17 19.19
C LEU A 572 14.21 19.99 20.40
N PRO A 573 14.49 21.07 21.16
CA PRO A 573 15.36 20.99 22.33
C PRO A 573 14.67 20.28 23.51
N ALA A 574 15.46 19.68 24.39
CA ALA A 574 14.96 19.10 25.63
C ALA A 574 14.74 20.19 26.70
N LYS A 575 13.51 20.29 27.21
CA LYS A 575 13.11 21.27 28.25
C LYS A 575 14.00 21.20 29.50
N ASP A 576 14.32 19.98 29.95
CA ASP A 576 15.09 19.74 31.17
C ASP A 576 16.52 20.29 31.07
N LEU A 577 17.11 20.30 29.88
CA LEU A 577 18.45 20.84 29.64
C LEU A 577 18.49 22.36 29.73
N LEU A 578 17.47 23.03 29.20
CA LEU A 578 17.40 24.49 29.28
C LEU A 578 17.17 24.95 30.72
N ILE A 579 16.33 24.24 31.47
CA ILE A 579 16.11 24.53 32.89
C ILE A 579 17.41 24.32 33.68
N ARG A 580 18.10 23.19 33.47
CA ARG A 580 19.38 22.91 34.15
C ARG A 580 20.50 23.86 33.72
N LYS A 581 20.60 24.22 32.44
CA LYS A 581 21.58 25.21 31.96
C LYS A 581 21.33 26.58 32.59
N LYS A 582 20.06 27.00 32.69
CA LYS A 582 19.67 28.25 33.35
C LYS A 582 19.95 28.22 34.86
N SER A 583 19.66 27.12 35.56
CA SER A 583 19.96 27.00 36.99
C SER A 583 21.47 27.00 37.27
N THR A 584 22.27 26.31 36.45
CA THR A 584 23.74 26.31 36.58
C THR A 584 24.34 27.69 36.28
N LEU A 585 23.77 28.43 35.31
CA LEU A 585 24.16 29.82 35.04
C LEU A 585 23.80 30.75 36.21
N GLN A 586 22.61 30.60 36.82
CA GLN A 586 22.22 31.38 38.00
C GLN A 586 23.16 31.12 39.19
N VAL A 587 23.49 29.85 39.50
CA VAL A 587 24.42 29.50 40.58
C VAL A 587 25.82 30.08 40.35
N LYS A 588 26.33 30.08 39.11
CA LYS A 588 27.60 30.75 38.75
C LYS A 588 27.54 32.27 38.90
N THR A 589 26.36 32.87 38.77
CA THR A 589 26.16 34.32 38.94
C THR A 589 26.08 34.69 40.43
N THR A 590 25.45 33.86 41.26
CA THR A 590 25.42 34.05 42.72
C THR A 590 26.80 33.88 43.37
N LEU A 591 27.61 32.93 42.88
CA LEU A 591 29.01 32.76 43.30
C LEU A 591 29.92 33.94 42.90
N ARG A 592 29.62 34.62 41.79
CA ARG A 592 30.32 35.87 41.41
C ARG A 592 29.84 37.07 42.25
N SER A 593 28.58 37.08 42.68
CA SER A 593 28.02 38.14 43.53
C SER A 593 28.49 38.09 44.99
N MET A 594 29.02 36.96 45.47
CA MET A 594 29.63 36.86 46.81
C MET A 594 31.12 37.21 46.86
N LYS A 595 31.75 37.54 45.71
CA LYS A 595 33.20 37.83 45.63
C LYS A 595 33.51 39.33 45.65
N GLY A 596 32.62 40.14 46.22
CA GLY A 596 32.73 41.60 46.30
C GLY A 596 32.22 42.17 47.63
N SER A 597 32.86 41.84 48.75
CA SER A 597 32.88 42.69 49.96
C SER A 597 34.00 42.25 50.93
N SER A 598 35.00 43.12 51.08
CA SER A 598 35.89 43.37 52.24
C SER A 598 36.77 42.25 52.86
N VAL A 599 38.00 42.14 52.36
CA VAL A 599 39.31 42.51 52.98
C VAL A 599 39.60 42.24 54.49
N ARG A 600 40.73 41.52 54.70
CA ARG A 600 41.73 41.45 55.81
C ARG A 600 41.41 40.65 57.09
N ASP A 601 42.08 39.50 57.23
CA ASP A 601 43.26 39.41 58.12
C ASP A 601 44.19 38.25 57.72
N ALA A 602 45.49 38.45 57.95
CA ALA A 602 46.58 37.56 57.54
C ALA A 602 47.13 36.78 58.75
N SER A 603 47.23 35.46 58.63
CA SER A 603 48.44 34.66 58.88
C SER A 603 48.13 33.16 59.05
N MET A 604 49.12 32.36 58.63
CA MET A 604 49.35 30.93 58.88
C MET A 604 48.75 29.87 57.95
N ALA A 605 49.64 29.46 57.04
CA ALA A 605 50.19 28.10 56.91
C ALA A 605 49.43 27.04 56.08
N GLU A 606 50.22 26.45 55.18
CA GLU A 606 49.96 25.41 54.20
C GLU A 606 49.71 24.01 54.81
N ALA A 607 49.34 23.10 53.88
CA ALA A 607 49.33 21.63 53.95
C ALA A 607 48.04 21.00 54.49
N SER A 608 47.09 20.58 53.63
CA SER A 608 47.09 19.41 52.74
C SER A 608 46.79 18.07 53.42
N THR A 609 45.99 17.27 52.71
CA THR A 609 45.88 15.80 52.78
C THR A 609 45.27 15.18 54.03
N ASN A 610 43.97 14.83 53.93
CA ASN A 610 43.46 13.45 53.97
C ASN A 610 41.98 13.41 54.37
N ALA A 611 41.11 13.18 53.39
CA ALA A 611 39.82 12.54 53.62
C ALA A 611 39.51 11.67 52.39
N THR A 612 40.10 10.49 52.44
CA THR A 612 39.92 9.37 51.54
C THR A 612 38.46 8.93 51.48
N ALA A 613 38.02 8.66 50.26
CA ALA A 613 37.28 7.47 49.86
C ALA A 613 36.16 7.01 50.80
N ASN A 614 34.93 7.42 50.46
CA ASN A 614 33.79 6.51 50.35
C ASN A 614 32.91 7.05 49.21
N ALA A 615 33.38 6.85 47.99
CA ALA A 615 32.55 6.98 46.81
C ALA A 615 31.69 5.71 46.74
N ASP A 616 30.45 5.82 47.20
CA ASP A 616 29.45 4.77 47.03
C ASP A 616 29.32 4.41 45.55
N GLU A 617 29.49 3.12 45.29
CA GLU A 617 29.60 2.46 44.00
C GLU A 617 28.26 2.30 43.26
N SER A 618 27.26 3.19 43.48
CA SER A 618 25.89 2.93 43.00
C SER A 618 25.09 4.11 42.44
N THR A 619 25.73 5.20 42.02
CA THR A 619 25.07 6.13 41.06
C THR A 619 25.34 5.66 39.63
N GLU A 620 24.47 4.77 39.13
CA GLU A 620 24.42 4.44 37.70
C GLU A 620 24.43 5.74 36.88
N THR A 621 25.44 5.90 36.02
CA THR A 621 25.69 7.13 35.24
C THR A 621 24.55 7.33 34.25
N MET A 622 23.53 8.10 34.64
CA MET A 622 22.36 8.36 33.80
C MET A 622 22.71 9.33 32.67
N CYS A 623 22.56 8.88 31.43
CA CYS A 623 22.74 9.68 30.23
C CYS A 623 21.40 10.22 29.70
N LEU A 624 21.46 11.30 28.92
CA LEU A 624 20.31 11.92 28.26
C LEU A 624 20.58 12.07 26.77
N LEU A 625 19.63 11.64 25.93
CA LEU A 625 19.72 11.78 24.49
C LEU A 625 19.14 13.13 24.04
N VAL A 626 19.90 13.87 23.24
CA VAL A 626 19.58 15.24 22.82
C VAL A 626 19.73 15.37 21.33
N GLN A 627 18.99 16.31 20.76
CA GLN A 627 19.18 16.74 19.39
C GLN A 627 19.58 18.20 19.34
N ASP A 628 20.55 18.51 18.48
CA ASP A 628 20.95 19.88 18.18
C ASP A 628 20.05 20.53 17.11
N TRP A 629 20.33 21.80 16.79
CA TRP A 629 19.64 22.54 15.74
C TRP A 629 19.95 22.01 14.33
N ASP A 630 21.08 21.31 14.16
CA ASP A 630 21.55 20.72 12.90
C ASP A 630 21.03 19.28 12.68
N ARG A 631 20.06 18.84 13.48
CA ARG A 631 19.39 17.51 13.41
C ARG A 631 20.26 16.33 13.86
N ASN A 632 21.43 16.57 14.43
CA ASN A 632 22.31 15.52 14.94
C ASN A 632 21.93 15.11 16.35
N ILE A 633 22.16 13.84 16.65
CA ILE A 633 21.82 13.24 17.93
C ILE A 633 23.09 13.06 18.76
N HIS A 634 23.03 13.61 19.97
CA HIS A 634 24.12 13.67 20.94
C HIS A 634 23.74 12.93 22.22
N LEU A 635 24.74 12.34 22.88
CA LEU A 635 24.57 11.69 24.18
C LEU A 635 25.24 12.54 25.26
N LEU A 636 24.46 13.01 26.23
CA LEU A 636 24.97 13.77 27.37
C LEU A 636 25.08 12.89 28.61
N ASP A 637 26.14 13.10 29.39
CA ASP A 637 26.35 12.52 30.71
C ASP A 637 25.46 13.18 31.80
N HIS A 638 25.45 12.64 33.03
CA HIS A 638 24.81 13.20 34.22
C HIS A 638 25.22 14.66 34.49
N SER A 639 26.48 15.01 34.16
CA SER A 639 27.04 16.35 34.24
C SER A 639 26.65 17.28 33.07
N LEU A 640 25.83 16.79 32.13
CA LEU A 640 25.43 17.45 30.88
C LEU A 640 26.57 17.72 29.90
N THR A 641 27.71 17.04 30.06
CA THR A 641 28.80 17.05 29.07
C THR A 641 28.55 16.03 27.98
N GLU A 642 28.89 16.37 26.75
CA GLU A 642 28.78 15.48 25.61
C GLU A 642 29.77 14.31 25.71
N VAL A 643 29.28 13.09 25.48
CA VAL A 643 30.12 11.90 25.41
C VAL A 643 30.73 11.84 24.02
N THR A 644 32.04 12.07 23.92
CA THR A 644 32.76 12.07 22.64
C THR A 644 32.69 10.70 21.95
N SER A 645 32.78 10.69 20.62
CA SER A 645 32.65 9.47 19.83
C SER A 645 33.71 8.41 20.18
N LEU A 646 34.92 8.84 20.53
CA LEU A 646 36.01 7.93 20.92
C LEU A 646 35.66 7.18 22.22
N VAL A 647 35.19 7.91 23.24
CA VAL A 647 34.75 7.31 24.52
C VAL A 647 33.58 6.36 24.29
N TYR A 648 32.64 6.75 23.43
CA TYR A 648 31.49 5.91 23.12
C TYR A 648 31.87 4.66 22.30
N ASN A 649 32.79 4.78 21.34
CA ASN A 649 33.27 3.64 20.56
C ASN A 649 33.99 2.61 21.46
N ILE A 650 34.72 3.04 22.49
CA ILE A 650 35.26 2.12 23.51
C ILE A 650 34.14 1.37 24.25
N LYS A 651 33.05 2.07 24.61
CA LYS A 651 31.85 1.45 25.21
C LYS A 651 31.18 0.45 24.25
N VAL A 652 31.16 0.74 22.95
CA VAL A 652 30.64 -0.16 21.90
C VAL A 652 31.49 -1.43 21.78
N LEU A 653 32.82 -1.31 21.79
CA LEU A 653 33.74 -2.45 21.75
C LEU A 653 33.52 -3.36 22.97
N LYS A 654 33.48 -2.78 24.18
CA LYS A 654 33.23 -3.49 25.44
C LYS A 654 31.77 -3.91 25.66
N ASN A 655 30.85 -3.49 24.78
CA ASN A 655 29.40 -3.73 24.89
C ASN A 655 28.79 -3.32 26.25
N THR A 656 29.23 -2.19 26.80
CA THR A 656 28.76 -1.73 28.10
C THR A 656 27.30 -1.26 28.04
N THR A 657 26.63 -1.29 29.19
CA THR A 657 25.28 -0.76 29.34
C THR A 657 25.31 0.75 29.59
N VAL A 658 24.35 1.45 29.00
CA VAL A 658 24.11 2.89 29.18
C VAL A 658 22.68 3.05 29.66
N THR A 659 22.50 3.72 30.80
CA THR A 659 21.18 4.01 31.37
C THR A 659 20.72 5.35 30.83
N ILE A 660 19.65 5.36 30.04
CA ILE A 660 19.08 6.57 29.43
C ILE A 660 17.86 6.99 30.23
N ARG A 661 17.83 8.25 30.65
CA ARG A 661 16.70 8.86 31.37
C ARG A 661 15.76 9.61 30.46
#